data_AF-A0AAU2X236-F1
#
_entry.id   AF-A0AAU2X236-F1
#
_cell.length_a   1.000
_cell.length_b   1.000
_cell.length_c   1.000
_cell.angle_alpha   90.00
_cell.angle_beta   90.00
_cell.angle_gamma   90.00
#
_symmetry.space_group_name_H-M   'P 1'
#
loop_
_entity.id
_entity.type
_entity.pdbx_description
1 polymer ?
#
loop_
_entity_poly.entity_id
_entity_poly.type
_entity_poly.pdbx_seq_one_letter_code
_entity_poly.pdbx_strand_id
1 'polypeptide(L)'
;MSVTAPSATAPPVSLLLAALAEREPEHARAVLARMTALYGPGALVPQLAVHSPVPDGFVAVVAEAGSADERAALACNACLTPHQLRLVIAAGGDAIVRAVFSPPDPEVPHPRVERSDGAGAEPAYDDGDPRTPADFARDRIREATCTRDQALELLAAHPELTYSARVRPHIRQRSTAVGTLDLAPLLHRPDRLWRAADPVAGPAKEVLSWGAATADRLAEHLRPALVATQVLARLTREHAVTLLDDDAADAVVRPLLHSTVKADPYAWARLADLLGTTDGTLPEALAAAARDPLPTAQISPPPRVRPALLYLLRRLDADDVGVLLPHLAEEVAADLISGNVAIPPGMLELAHSTGDRALLRKIASHQHLRDEQARRIQAYEDAEFDRILAWNKAGISSAVRREVFAGQSPTSGVRRPMDPQLRQRVVDEPKHIEATTLVFSGDPALVRTALPECRKLRRIDLVDVVLSVWERVGPEEVAGVVDAVPEAFPKAVRSVVDEALANGSPDALTEARARFDRGRRGPAKPPAAREPWDLPAAERIREHPLPRTGYDEWTRALPPEDLVQIGRPAVAVLEALRRHCRDGAGPHVRATIADGVLVPLGTDPEAWAVFAQLLPDFEGSLPELAAVCAAAVHRPE
;
A
#
# COMPACT_ATOMS: atom_id res chain seq x y z
N MET A 1 9.54 34.51 34.48
CA MET A 1 9.08 33.84 33.24
C MET A 1 9.98 32.65 33.01
N SER A 2 9.49 31.44 33.28
CA SER A 2 10.24 30.21 33.00
C SER A 2 10.14 29.94 31.50
N VAL A 3 11.25 30.07 30.78
CA VAL A 3 11.32 29.69 29.37
C VAL A 3 11.30 28.16 29.35
N THR A 4 10.15 27.58 29.02
CA THR A 4 10.07 26.16 28.67
C THR A 4 10.95 25.94 27.44
N ALA A 5 12.07 25.24 27.61
CA ALA A 5 12.92 24.83 26.52
C ALA A 5 12.08 24.07 25.48
N PRO A 6 12.19 24.38 24.18
CA PRO A 6 11.50 23.61 23.15
C PRO A 6 11.88 22.14 23.32
N SER A 7 10.89 21.25 23.30
CA SER A 7 11.08 19.80 23.25
C SER A 7 11.83 19.46 21.96
N ALA A 8 13.16 19.47 22.03
CA ALA A 8 14.03 19.10 20.92
C ALA A 8 13.80 17.61 20.65
N THR A 9 13.01 17.31 19.63
CA THR A 9 12.96 15.97 19.07
C THR A 9 14.38 15.62 18.63
N ALA A 10 14.97 14.61 19.26
CA ALA A 10 16.34 14.26 18.92
C ALA A 10 16.45 13.90 17.42
N PRO A 11 17.59 14.20 16.78
CA PRO A 11 17.85 13.87 15.38
C PRO A 11 17.81 12.34 15.14
N PRO A 12 17.48 11.86 13.91
CA PRO A 12 17.40 10.44 13.53
C PRO A 12 18.77 9.72 13.44
N VAL A 13 19.62 9.88 14.46
CA VAL A 13 20.98 9.34 14.55
C VAL A 13 20.99 7.84 14.89
N SER A 14 19.85 7.30 15.32
CA SER A 14 19.72 5.88 15.67
C SER A 14 20.12 4.91 14.54
N LEU A 15 19.85 5.27 13.29
CA LEU A 15 20.27 4.46 12.14
C LEU A 15 21.80 4.45 11.97
N LEU A 16 22.44 5.60 12.19
CA LEU A 16 23.90 5.74 12.15
C LEU A 16 24.57 4.95 13.28
N LEU A 17 24.01 5.00 14.49
CA LEU A 17 24.49 4.22 15.63
C LEU A 17 24.34 2.72 15.40
N ALA A 18 23.25 2.29 14.77
CA ALA A 18 23.04 0.89 14.41
C ALA A 18 24.11 0.40 13.41
N ALA A 19 24.43 1.21 12.39
CA ALA A 19 25.50 0.92 11.45
C ALA A 19 26.90 0.92 12.13
N LEU A 20 27.15 1.87 13.04
CA LEU A 20 28.40 1.92 13.81
C LEU A 20 28.56 0.69 14.69
N ALA A 21 27.49 0.25 15.38
CA ALA A 21 27.54 -0.89 16.28
C ALA A 21 27.78 -2.23 15.56
N GLU A 22 27.35 -2.37 14.30
CA GLU A 22 27.67 -3.54 13.47
C GLU A 22 29.15 -3.58 13.05
N ARG A 23 29.76 -2.42 12.80
CA ARG A 23 31.13 -2.32 12.29
C ARG A 23 32.17 -2.25 13.42
N GLU A 24 31.92 -1.43 14.44
CA GLU A 24 32.86 -1.06 15.50
C GLU A 24 32.14 -0.91 16.86
N PRO A 25 31.80 -2.02 17.52
CA PRO A 25 30.96 -2.02 18.72
C PRO A 25 31.57 -1.23 19.89
N GLU A 26 32.89 -1.27 20.08
CA GLU A 26 33.60 -0.49 21.11
C GLU A 26 33.37 1.01 20.95
N HIS A 27 33.50 1.53 19.72
CA HIS A 27 33.28 2.94 19.43
C HIS A 27 31.80 3.31 19.53
N ALA A 28 30.90 2.40 19.12
CA ALA A 28 29.47 2.60 19.31
C ALA A 28 29.10 2.77 20.79
N ARG A 29 29.75 2.05 21.73
CA ARG A 29 29.56 2.26 23.18
C ARG A 29 29.97 3.67 23.61
N ALA A 30 31.15 4.13 23.19
CA ALA A 30 31.65 5.46 23.54
C ALA A 30 30.76 6.58 22.99
N VAL A 31 30.33 6.46 21.73
CA VAL A 31 29.41 7.39 21.08
C VAL A 31 28.04 7.36 21.76
N LEU A 32 27.49 6.17 22.04
CA LEU A 32 26.21 6.04 22.74
C LEU A 32 26.26 6.74 24.09
N ALA A 33 27.27 6.48 24.91
CA ALA A 33 27.44 7.12 26.22
C ALA A 33 27.50 8.65 26.12
N ARG A 34 28.23 9.19 25.13
CA ARG A 34 28.30 10.64 24.89
C ARG A 34 26.96 11.22 24.48
N MET A 35 26.27 10.58 23.54
CA MET A 35 24.97 11.01 23.05
C MET A 35 23.91 10.96 24.17
N THR A 36 23.93 9.93 25.01
CA THR A 36 23.05 9.79 26.18
C THR A 36 23.31 10.90 27.20
N ALA A 37 24.58 11.30 27.40
CA ALA A 37 24.91 12.43 28.27
C ALA A 37 24.37 13.78 27.73
N LEU A 38 24.32 13.96 26.40
CA LEU A 38 23.88 15.20 25.77
C LEU A 38 22.36 15.32 25.63
N TYR A 39 21.70 14.23 25.24
CA TYR A 39 20.26 14.24 24.90
C TYR A 39 19.39 13.51 25.93
N GLY A 40 20.00 12.83 26.89
CA GLY A 40 19.34 12.01 27.89
C GLY A 40 19.02 10.58 27.41
N PRO A 41 18.79 9.65 28.34
CA PRO A 41 18.54 8.23 28.05
C PRO A 41 17.25 7.96 27.25
N GLY A 42 16.35 8.93 27.19
CA GLY A 42 15.10 8.82 26.42
C GLY A 42 15.21 9.22 24.95
N ALA A 43 16.34 9.76 24.49
CA ALA A 43 16.40 10.44 23.19
C ALA A 43 16.81 9.53 22.01
N LEU A 44 17.60 8.48 22.28
CA LEU A 44 18.28 7.71 21.23
C LEU A 44 17.54 6.41 20.87
N VAL A 45 17.12 5.65 21.88
CA VAL A 45 16.48 4.34 21.69
C VAL A 45 15.05 4.43 21.15
N PRO A 46 14.20 5.40 21.58
CA PRO A 46 12.82 5.51 21.05
C PRO A 46 12.73 5.86 19.56
N GLN A 47 13.85 6.22 18.91
CA GLN A 47 13.91 6.55 17.50
C GLN A 47 14.22 5.38 16.58
N LEU A 48 14.79 4.30 17.14
CA LEU A 48 14.61 3.00 16.53
C LEU A 48 13.13 2.71 16.66
N ALA A 49 12.42 2.91 15.56
CA ALA A 49 10.98 2.76 15.55
C ALA A 49 10.66 1.43 16.22
N VAL A 50 9.64 1.42 17.08
CA VAL A 50 9.12 0.22 17.78
C VAL A 50 8.81 -0.95 16.84
N HIS A 51 8.88 -0.73 15.54
CA HIS A 51 8.58 -1.63 14.44
C HIS A 51 9.74 -1.75 13.44
N SER A 52 11.00 -1.53 13.84
CA SER A 52 12.16 -1.75 12.99
C SER A 52 13.10 -2.78 13.59
N PRO A 53 13.59 -3.76 12.79
CA PRO A 53 14.61 -4.70 13.23
C PRO A 53 15.84 -3.97 13.79
N VAL A 54 16.33 -4.45 14.92
CA VAL A 54 17.51 -3.88 15.59
C VAL A 54 18.69 -4.82 15.38
N PRO A 55 19.86 -4.35 14.90
CA PRO A 55 21.04 -5.18 14.78
C PRO A 55 21.54 -5.74 16.12
N ASP A 56 22.08 -6.97 16.11
CA ASP A 56 22.62 -7.63 17.30
C ASP A 56 23.71 -6.80 17.98
N GLY A 57 24.60 -6.18 17.21
CA GLY A 57 25.66 -5.30 17.74
C GLY A 57 25.09 -4.12 18.52
N PHE A 58 24.01 -3.50 18.03
CA PHE A 58 23.35 -2.41 18.75
C PHE A 58 22.64 -2.90 20.02
N VAL A 59 21.97 -4.05 19.95
CA VAL A 59 21.34 -4.67 21.13
C VAL A 59 22.39 -4.96 22.21
N ALA A 60 23.53 -5.53 21.84
CA ALA A 60 24.63 -5.82 22.75
C ALA A 60 25.17 -4.54 23.41
N VAL A 61 25.40 -3.49 22.62
CA VAL A 61 25.86 -2.18 23.11
C VAL A 61 24.88 -1.57 24.12
N VAL A 62 23.57 -1.57 23.83
CA VAL A 62 22.55 -1.06 24.76
C VAL A 62 22.37 -1.96 25.98
N ALA A 63 22.47 -3.27 25.82
CA ALA A 63 22.40 -4.20 26.95
C ALA A 63 23.55 -3.93 27.93
N GLU A 64 24.77 -3.75 27.43
CA GLU A 64 25.97 -3.56 28.25
C GLU A 64 26.11 -2.14 28.81
N ALA A 65 26.01 -1.13 27.95
CA ALA A 65 26.33 0.27 28.30
C ALA A 65 25.10 1.17 28.44
N GLY A 66 23.91 0.71 28.03
CA GLY A 66 22.69 1.49 28.12
C GLY A 66 22.20 1.67 29.56
N SER A 67 21.56 2.80 29.82
CA SER A 67 20.81 3.05 31.05
C SER A 67 19.62 2.10 31.22
N ALA A 68 19.02 2.08 32.42
CA ALA A 68 17.81 1.29 32.67
C ALA A 68 16.65 1.69 31.74
N ASP A 69 16.49 2.98 31.45
CA ASP A 69 15.43 3.49 30.57
C ASP A 69 15.66 3.12 29.10
N GLU A 70 16.91 3.13 28.64
CA GLU A 70 17.29 2.71 27.29
C GLU A 70 17.07 1.21 27.09
N ARG A 71 17.49 0.39 28.05
CA ARG A 71 17.21 -1.05 28.04
C ARG A 71 15.71 -1.32 28.08
N ALA A 72 14.94 -0.59 28.89
CA ALA A 72 13.49 -0.74 28.94
C ALA A 72 12.83 -0.31 27.63
N ALA A 73 13.29 0.77 27.00
CA ALA A 73 12.79 1.22 25.71
C ALA A 73 13.11 0.22 24.60
N LEU A 74 14.33 -0.34 24.59
CA LEU A 74 14.75 -1.35 23.63
C LEU A 74 13.95 -2.65 23.81
N ALA A 75 13.77 -3.11 25.05
CA ALA A 75 13.00 -4.31 25.35
C ALA A 75 11.50 -4.21 24.99
N CYS A 76 10.98 -2.99 24.81
CA CYS A 76 9.63 -2.74 24.29
C CYS A 76 9.56 -2.72 22.75
N ASN A 77 10.67 -2.94 22.03
CA ASN A 77 10.68 -3.01 20.57
C ASN A 77 10.13 -4.38 20.13
N ALA A 78 9.05 -4.37 19.35
CA ALA A 78 8.35 -5.59 18.92
C ALA A 78 9.15 -6.44 17.91
N CYS A 79 10.24 -5.90 17.39
CA CYS A 79 11.11 -6.57 16.42
C CYS A 79 12.31 -7.28 17.06
N LEU A 80 12.46 -7.26 18.39
CA LEU A 80 13.53 -8.01 19.02
C LEU A 80 13.33 -9.50 18.82
N THR A 81 14.40 -10.20 18.46
CA THR A 81 14.41 -11.66 18.50
C THR A 81 14.35 -12.15 19.96
N PRO A 82 13.92 -13.40 20.21
CA PRO A 82 13.97 -13.98 21.55
C PRO A 82 15.36 -13.94 22.18
N HIS A 83 16.41 -14.12 21.36
CA HIS A 83 17.79 -14.00 21.82
C HIS A 83 18.12 -12.56 22.27
N GLN A 84 17.76 -11.57 21.44
CA GLN A 84 17.99 -10.16 21.74
C GLN A 84 17.24 -9.71 23.00
N LEU A 85 15.96 -10.07 23.16
CA LEU A 85 15.20 -9.73 24.36
C LEU A 85 15.82 -10.37 25.62
N ARG A 86 16.29 -11.62 25.52
CA ARG A 86 17.01 -12.29 26.62
C ARG A 86 18.30 -11.56 26.99
N LEU A 87 19.07 -11.06 26.02
CA LEU A 87 20.27 -10.26 26.30
C LEU A 87 19.92 -8.99 27.09
N VAL A 88 18.87 -8.28 26.69
CA VAL A 88 18.43 -7.04 27.38
C VAL A 88 17.91 -7.34 28.79
N ILE A 89 17.15 -8.42 28.97
CA ILE A 89 16.66 -8.87 30.29
C ILE A 89 17.84 -9.31 31.18
N ALA A 90 18.80 -10.05 30.63
CA ALA A 90 19.97 -10.52 31.37
C ALA A 90 20.76 -9.34 31.96
N ALA A 91 20.92 -8.27 31.18
CA ALA A 91 21.66 -7.09 31.58
C ALA A 91 20.87 -6.12 32.49
N GLY A 92 19.56 -5.98 32.27
CA GLY A 92 18.73 -5.04 33.04
C GLY A 92 17.97 -5.64 34.23
N GLY A 93 17.98 -6.97 34.38
CA GLY A 93 17.39 -7.69 35.51
C GLY A 93 15.88 -7.58 35.63
N ASP A 94 15.37 -7.80 36.86
CA ASP A 94 13.92 -7.85 37.15
C ASP A 94 13.18 -6.56 36.76
N ALA A 95 13.87 -5.42 36.76
CA ALA A 95 13.29 -4.14 36.36
C ALA A 95 12.83 -4.16 34.89
N ILE A 96 13.59 -4.80 34.00
CA ILE A 96 13.21 -4.95 32.59
C ILE A 96 12.06 -5.94 32.44
N VAL A 97 12.09 -7.07 33.15
CA VAL A 97 10.99 -8.04 33.15
C VAL A 97 9.67 -7.34 33.53
N ARG A 98 9.66 -6.56 34.60
CA ARG A 98 8.48 -5.80 35.03
C ARG A 98 8.07 -4.71 34.02
N ALA A 99 9.04 -4.00 33.45
CA ALA A 99 8.76 -2.97 32.46
C ALA A 99 8.08 -3.54 31.20
N VAL A 100 8.45 -4.76 30.83
CA VAL A 100 8.07 -5.40 29.57
C VAL A 100 6.85 -6.31 29.72
N PHE A 101 6.69 -7.05 30.83
CA PHE A 101 5.65 -8.08 30.94
C PHE A 101 4.55 -7.78 31.94
N SER A 102 4.74 -6.91 32.94
CA SER A 102 3.66 -6.64 33.89
C SER A 102 2.41 -6.10 33.15
N PRO A 103 1.17 -6.30 33.61
CA PRO A 103 0.00 -5.62 33.04
C PRO A 103 -0.02 -4.12 33.42
N PRO A 104 -0.44 -3.19 32.52
CA PRO A 104 -0.66 -1.79 32.92
C PRO A 104 -1.67 -1.77 34.08
N ASP A 105 -1.56 -0.79 34.98
CA ASP A 105 -2.28 -0.70 36.28
C ASP A 105 -3.63 -1.45 36.35
N PRO A 106 -3.92 -2.16 37.46
CA PRO A 106 -5.02 -3.12 37.59
C PRO A 106 -6.43 -2.49 37.63
N GLU A 107 -6.65 -1.29 37.10
CA GLU A 107 -7.97 -0.63 37.10
C GLU A 107 -9.02 -1.34 36.24
N VAL A 108 -8.65 -2.36 35.46
CA VAL A 108 -9.61 -3.24 34.79
C VAL A 108 -9.65 -4.60 35.50
N PRO A 109 -10.67 -4.88 36.32
CA PRO A 109 -10.77 -6.15 37.02
C PRO A 109 -11.02 -7.29 36.02
N HIS A 110 -10.02 -8.13 35.80
CA HIS A 110 -10.22 -9.45 35.21
C HIS A 110 -10.88 -10.37 36.24
N PRO A 111 -11.77 -11.29 35.83
CA PRO A 111 -12.38 -12.24 36.74
C PRO A 111 -11.28 -13.07 37.42
N ARG A 112 -11.16 -12.93 38.75
CA ARG A 112 -10.23 -13.71 39.56
C ARG A 112 -10.67 -15.17 39.52
N VAL A 113 -9.83 -16.03 38.93
CA VAL A 113 -9.90 -17.47 39.18
C VAL A 113 -9.28 -17.69 40.55
N GLU A 114 -10.07 -18.14 41.52
CA GLU A 114 -9.59 -18.51 42.85
C GLU A 114 -8.62 -19.70 42.72
N ARG A 115 -7.31 -19.45 42.86
CA ARG A 115 -6.31 -20.51 42.99
C ARG A 115 -6.42 -21.08 44.41
N SER A 116 -6.53 -22.41 44.54
CA SER A 116 -6.43 -23.06 45.84
C SER A 116 -4.96 -23.04 46.31
N ASP A 117 -4.71 -22.49 47.48
CA ASP A 117 -3.39 -22.42 48.11
C ASP A 117 -2.89 -23.81 48.53
N GLY A 118 -2.27 -24.53 47.59
CA GLY A 118 -1.52 -25.76 47.83
C GLY A 118 -0.05 -25.54 47.49
N ALA A 119 0.79 -25.32 48.49
CA ALA A 119 2.21 -25.10 48.30
C ALA A 119 2.94 -26.40 47.91
N GLY A 120 3.62 -26.40 46.76
CA GLY A 120 4.82 -27.23 46.56
C GLY A 120 4.84 -28.29 45.45
N ALA A 121 3.81 -28.41 44.62
CA ALA A 121 3.85 -29.30 43.45
C ALA A 121 3.83 -28.47 42.16
N GLU A 122 4.69 -28.82 41.19
CA GLU A 122 4.49 -28.37 39.80
C GLU A 122 3.04 -28.68 39.42
N PRO A 123 2.30 -27.72 38.81
CA PRO A 123 0.92 -27.96 38.45
C PRO A 123 0.88 -29.14 37.49
N ALA A 124 0.34 -30.27 37.96
CA ALA A 124 -0.07 -31.34 37.07
C ALA A 124 -1.10 -30.73 36.13
N TYR A 125 -0.86 -30.82 34.82
CA TYR A 125 -1.79 -30.39 33.80
C TYR A 125 -3.15 -31.05 34.09
N ASP A 126 -4.15 -30.23 34.40
CA ASP A 126 -5.54 -30.69 34.47
C ASP A 126 -5.99 -30.92 33.03
N ASP A 127 -6.27 -32.18 32.66
CA ASP A 127 -6.72 -32.58 31.31
C ASP A 127 -8.01 -31.86 30.86
N GLY A 128 -8.69 -31.14 31.77
CA GLY A 128 -9.86 -30.31 31.49
C GLY A 128 -9.59 -28.83 31.20
N ASP A 129 -8.38 -28.30 31.40
CA ASP A 129 -8.07 -26.88 31.13
C ASP A 129 -7.71 -26.67 29.65
N PRO A 130 -8.48 -25.88 28.87
CA PRO A 130 -8.20 -25.65 27.45
C PRO A 130 -6.93 -24.83 27.20
N ARG A 131 -6.25 -24.34 28.24
CA ARG A 131 -5.03 -23.53 28.13
C ARG A 131 -3.81 -24.38 27.74
N THR A 132 -3.04 -23.87 26.79
CA THR A 132 -1.80 -24.49 26.33
C THR A 132 -0.65 -24.22 27.32
N PRO A 133 0.44 -25.01 27.30
CA PRO A 133 1.67 -24.71 28.05
C PRO A 133 2.16 -23.26 27.87
N ALA A 134 2.02 -22.71 26.66
CA ALA A 134 2.39 -21.34 26.34
C ALA A 134 1.50 -20.30 27.06
N ASP A 135 0.22 -20.61 27.31
CA ASP A 135 -0.68 -19.74 28.05
C ASP A 135 -0.29 -19.64 29.52
N PHE A 136 0.07 -20.77 30.15
CA PHE A 136 0.60 -20.79 31.52
C PHE A 136 1.93 -20.04 31.64
N ALA A 137 2.84 -20.26 30.69
CA ALA A 137 4.12 -19.56 30.64
C ALA A 137 3.93 -18.04 30.47
N ARG A 138 2.92 -17.63 29.69
CA ARG A 138 2.54 -16.23 29.52
C ARG A 138 1.93 -15.62 30.77
N ASP A 139 1.06 -16.33 31.47
CA ASP A 139 0.52 -15.84 32.75
C ASP A 139 1.67 -15.68 33.76
N ARG A 140 2.57 -16.67 33.81
CA ARG A 140 3.71 -16.68 34.73
C ARG A 140 4.70 -15.53 34.49
N ILE A 141 5.07 -15.26 33.23
CA ILE A 141 6.02 -14.18 32.91
C ILE A 141 5.46 -12.79 33.21
N ARG A 142 4.11 -12.66 33.26
CA ARG A 142 3.40 -11.42 33.59
C ARG A 142 3.17 -11.21 35.09
N GLU A 143 3.40 -12.23 35.92
CA GLU A 143 3.28 -12.09 37.37
C GLU A 143 4.33 -11.08 37.89
N ALA A 144 3.92 -10.18 38.80
CA ALA A 144 4.82 -9.17 39.36
C ALA A 144 6.02 -9.76 40.12
N THR A 145 5.92 -11.02 40.52
CA THR A 145 6.94 -11.82 41.20
C THR A 145 7.87 -12.57 40.24
N CYS A 146 7.66 -12.49 38.92
CA CYS A 146 8.54 -13.14 37.94
C CYS A 146 9.94 -12.50 37.99
N THR A 147 10.93 -13.30 38.35
CA THR A 147 12.34 -12.89 38.42
C THR A 147 13.00 -12.94 37.04
N ARG A 148 14.16 -12.28 36.89
CA ARG A 148 15.00 -12.34 35.70
C ARG A 148 15.25 -13.78 35.24
N ASP A 149 15.69 -14.65 36.15
CA ASP A 149 16.12 -16.01 35.79
C ASP A 149 14.91 -16.85 35.33
N GLN A 150 13.76 -16.70 35.98
CA GLN A 150 12.50 -17.31 35.55
C GLN A 150 12.05 -16.80 34.18
N ALA A 151 12.11 -15.48 33.93
CA ALA A 151 11.75 -14.93 32.63
C ALA A 151 12.68 -15.42 31.51
N LEU A 152 13.98 -15.55 31.78
CA LEU A 152 14.96 -16.08 30.83
C LEU A 152 14.73 -17.57 30.52
N GLU A 153 14.36 -18.36 31.52
CA GLU A 153 13.99 -19.78 31.35
C GLU A 153 12.70 -19.92 30.54
N LEU A 154 11.66 -19.16 30.89
CA LEU A 154 10.39 -19.14 30.16
C LEU A 154 10.57 -18.70 28.70
N LEU A 155 11.36 -17.67 28.43
CA LEU A 155 11.68 -17.23 27.05
C LEU A 155 12.53 -18.23 26.28
N ALA A 156 13.35 -19.04 26.96
CA ALA A 156 14.12 -20.10 26.32
C ALA A 156 13.22 -21.30 25.94
N ALA A 157 12.28 -21.66 26.81
CA ALA A 157 11.32 -22.74 26.58
C ALA A 157 10.20 -22.33 25.60
N HIS A 158 9.80 -21.05 25.61
CA HIS A 158 8.70 -20.48 24.85
C HIS A 158 9.11 -19.19 24.15
N PRO A 159 9.87 -19.26 23.03
CA PRO A 159 10.35 -18.09 22.32
C PRO A 159 9.24 -17.12 21.87
N GLU A 160 8.03 -17.63 21.63
CA GLU A 160 6.82 -16.87 21.27
C GLU A 160 6.38 -15.88 22.37
N LEU A 161 6.81 -16.05 23.62
CA LEU A 161 6.54 -15.09 24.70
C LEU A 161 7.22 -13.75 24.46
N THR A 162 8.24 -13.68 23.61
CA THR A 162 8.87 -12.42 23.16
C THR A 162 7.82 -11.45 22.61
N TYR A 163 6.75 -11.97 21.98
CA TYR A 163 5.66 -11.19 21.41
C TYR A 163 4.61 -10.74 22.44
N SER A 164 4.71 -11.22 23.68
CA SER A 164 3.87 -10.77 24.79
C SER A 164 4.46 -9.59 25.56
N ALA A 165 5.67 -9.16 25.18
CA ALA A 165 6.32 -7.94 25.63
C ALA A 165 5.50 -6.69 25.30
N ARG A 166 5.37 -5.76 26.24
CA ARG A 166 4.64 -4.51 26.06
C ARG A 166 5.26 -3.65 24.97
N VAL A 167 4.39 -3.11 24.11
CA VAL A 167 4.62 -1.85 23.41
C VAL A 167 4.12 -0.71 24.31
N ARG A 168 4.97 0.28 24.65
CA ARG A 168 4.67 1.36 25.63
C ARG A 168 3.28 2.03 25.40
N PRO A 169 2.52 2.34 26.47
CA PRO A 169 1.18 2.97 26.38
C PRO A 169 1.13 4.35 25.72
N HIS A 170 2.22 5.12 25.75
CA HIS A 170 2.27 6.47 25.16
C HIS A 170 2.12 6.44 23.62
N ILE A 171 2.36 5.27 23.01
CA ILE A 171 2.11 5.02 21.58
C ILE A 171 0.63 4.65 21.34
N ARG A 172 -0.04 4.03 22.32
CA ARG A 172 -1.49 3.75 22.24
C ARG A 172 -2.31 5.03 22.15
N GLN A 173 -1.95 6.12 22.84
CA GLN A 173 -2.75 7.37 22.81
C GLN A 173 -2.74 8.10 21.45
N ARG A 174 -1.72 7.91 20.59
CA ARG A 174 -1.78 8.35 19.18
C ARG A 174 -2.49 7.35 18.27
N SER A 175 -2.55 6.08 18.68
CA SER A 175 -3.17 4.99 17.91
C SER A 175 -4.66 4.78 18.24
N THR A 176 -5.19 5.27 19.37
CA THR A 176 -6.59 5.07 19.79
C THR A 176 -7.63 5.77 18.90
N ALA A 177 -7.20 6.56 17.92
CA ALA A 177 -8.10 7.02 16.85
C ALA A 177 -8.44 5.91 15.82
N VAL A 178 -7.72 4.78 15.82
CA VAL A 178 -7.96 3.63 14.92
C VAL A 178 -7.80 2.34 15.71
N GLY A 179 -8.91 1.66 15.99
CA GLY A 179 -8.99 0.49 16.87
C GLY A 179 -7.98 -0.61 16.53
N THR A 180 -7.21 -1.03 17.53
CA THR A 180 -6.27 -2.18 17.50
C THR A 180 -6.98 -3.48 17.90
N LEU A 181 -6.81 -4.54 17.10
CA LEU A 181 -7.34 -5.88 17.33
C LEU A 181 -6.18 -6.87 17.58
N ASP A 182 -6.24 -7.62 18.67
CA ASP A 182 -5.34 -8.72 19.02
C ASP A 182 -5.48 -9.90 18.03
N LEU A 183 -4.38 -10.50 17.54
CA LEU A 183 -4.40 -11.68 16.67
C LEU A 183 -4.39 -13.00 17.44
N ALA A 184 -4.13 -13.00 18.76
CA ALA A 184 -4.21 -14.24 19.54
C ALA A 184 -5.54 -15.00 19.31
N PRO A 185 -6.71 -14.35 19.21
CA PRO A 185 -7.96 -15.04 18.88
C PRO A 185 -8.01 -15.73 17.51
N LEU A 186 -7.19 -15.32 16.52
CA LEU A 186 -7.20 -15.86 15.15
C LEU A 186 -6.39 -17.16 15.01
N LEU A 187 -5.33 -17.32 15.80
CA LEU A 187 -4.60 -18.59 15.90
C LEU A 187 -5.38 -19.63 16.73
N HIS A 188 -6.39 -19.20 17.50
CA HIS A 188 -7.11 -20.05 18.46
C HIS A 188 -8.60 -20.25 18.13
N ARG A 189 -9.18 -19.58 17.11
CA ARG A 189 -10.59 -19.73 16.67
C ARG A 189 -10.76 -19.69 15.14
N PRO A 190 -10.47 -20.80 14.42
CA PRO A 190 -10.53 -20.86 12.96
C PRO A 190 -11.94 -20.73 12.36
N ASP A 191 -12.99 -20.76 13.19
CA ASP A 191 -14.40 -20.64 12.82
C ASP A 191 -14.88 -19.18 12.67
N ARG A 192 -14.10 -18.19 13.12
CA ARG A 192 -14.48 -16.77 13.05
C ARG A 192 -14.10 -16.17 11.69
N LEU A 193 -15.12 -15.82 10.89
CA LEU A 193 -14.92 -15.06 9.66
C LEU A 193 -14.39 -13.65 9.92
N TRP A 194 -13.30 -13.30 9.24
CA TRP A 194 -12.74 -11.96 9.26
C TRP A 194 -13.59 -11.01 8.42
N ARG A 195 -14.07 -9.89 8.99
CA ARG A 195 -14.90 -8.91 8.27
C ARG A 195 -14.03 -7.82 7.68
N ALA A 196 -14.45 -7.26 6.54
CA ALA A 196 -13.74 -6.15 5.89
C ALA A 196 -13.57 -4.90 6.77
N ALA A 197 -14.44 -4.73 7.77
CA ALA A 197 -14.40 -3.63 8.73
C ALA A 197 -13.52 -3.91 9.96
N ASP A 198 -13.00 -5.13 10.13
CA ASP A 198 -12.09 -5.45 11.23
C ASP A 198 -10.71 -4.86 10.91
N PRO A 199 -10.23 -3.85 11.66
CA PRO A 199 -8.90 -3.30 11.45
C PRO A 199 -7.84 -4.35 11.81
N VAL A 200 -6.88 -4.57 10.91
CA VAL A 200 -5.58 -5.10 11.33
C VAL A 200 -4.89 -3.98 12.06
N ALA A 201 -4.77 -4.11 13.36
CA ALA A 201 -3.86 -3.22 14.07
C ALA A 201 -3.27 -3.96 15.27
N GLY A 202 -1.94 -3.92 15.35
CA GLY A 202 -1.12 -4.67 16.28
C GLY A 202 -0.55 -5.91 15.61
N PRO A 203 -1.08 -7.13 15.82
CA PRO A 203 -0.17 -8.26 15.75
C PRO A 203 0.08 -8.82 14.35
N ALA A 204 -0.71 -8.48 13.32
CA ALA A 204 -0.31 -8.83 11.94
C ALA A 204 0.87 -7.96 11.51
N LYS A 205 0.85 -6.68 11.89
CA LYS A 205 1.99 -5.77 11.76
C LYS A 205 3.19 -6.25 12.58
N GLU A 206 2.97 -6.94 13.71
CA GLU A 206 4.04 -7.59 14.50
C GLU A 206 4.60 -8.83 13.79
N VAL A 207 3.75 -9.76 13.32
CA VAL A 207 4.15 -10.93 12.49
C VAL A 207 4.94 -10.49 11.26
N LEU A 208 4.59 -9.34 10.69
CA LEU A 208 5.27 -8.72 9.55
C LEU A 208 6.56 -7.97 9.92
N SER A 209 6.65 -7.43 11.14
CA SER A 209 7.87 -6.84 11.69
C SER A 209 8.88 -7.88 12.18
N TRP A 210 8.51 -9.16 12.23
CA TRP A 210 9.38 -10.29 12.57
C TRP A 210 10.33 -10.73 11.46
N GLY A 211 10.56 -9.90 10.44
CA GLY A 211 11.74 -9.97 9.56
C GLY A 211 12.07 -11.30 8.86
N ALA A 212 11.23 -12.34 8.90
CA ALA A 212 11.61 -13.66 8.40
C ALA A 212 10.46 -14.65 8.15
N ALA A 213 9.19 -14.26 8.24
CA ALA A 213 8.14 -15.08 7.64
C ALA A 213 7.98 -14.63 6.18
N THR A 214 8.80 -15.19 5.29
CA THR A 214 8.54 -15.06 3.86
C THR A 214 7.16 -15.64 3.56
N ALA A 215 6.52 -15.20 2.48
CA ALA A 215 5.26 -15.80 2.04
C ALA A 215 5.36 -17.34 1.96
N ASP A 216 6.55 -17.89 1.69
CA ASP A 216 6.85 -19.33 1.72
C ASP A 216 6.56 -19.93 3.09
N ARG A 217 7.15 -19.39 4.16
CA ARG A 217 6.96 -19.93 5.51
C ARG A 217 5.52 -19.87 5.96
N LEU A 218 4.80 -18.80 5.59
CA LEU A 218 3.37 -18.70 5.88
C LEU A 218 2.58 -19.76 5.12
N ALA A 219 2.87 -19.98 3.84
CA ALA A 219 2.23 -21.04 3.07
C ALA A 219 2.56 -22.44 3.64
N GLU A 220 3.83 -22.70 3.97
CA GLU A 220 4.37 -24.02 4.36
C GLU A 220 4.09 -24.41 5.80
N HIS A 221 3.92 -23.47 6.73
CA HIS A 221 3.83 -23.78 8.15
C HIS A 221 2.56 -23.30 8.83
N LEU A 222 1.88 -22.28 8.29
CA LEU A 222 0.67 -21.78 8.92
C LEU A 222 -0.50 -22.75 8.70
N ARG A 223 -1.20 -23.06 9.78
CA ARG A 223 -2.34 -23.96 9.83
C ARG A 223 -3.51 -23.27 10.54
N PRO A 224 -4.77 -23.53 10.16
CA PRO A 224 -5.19 -24.31 8.99
C PRO A 224 -4.98 -23.55 7.67
N ALA A 225 -5.07 -24.26 6.54
CA ALA A 225 -4.86 -23.73 5.18
C ALA A 225 -5.72 -22.49 4.87
N LEU A 226 -6.95 -22.45 5.37
CA LEU A 226 -7.83 -21.28 5.26
C LEU A 226 -7.20 -20.04 5.90
N VAL A 227 -6.68 -20.19 7.13
CA VAL A 227 -6.05 -19.08 7.87
C VAL A 227 -4.78 -18.64 7.17
N ALA A 228 -3.96 -19.59 6.69
CA ALA A 228 -2.79 -19.27 5.89
C ALA A 228 -3.13 -18.41 4.67
N THR A 229 -4.17 -18.82 3.92
CA THR A 229 -4.63 -18.10 2.73
C THR A 229 -5.21 -16.73 3.08
N GLN A 230 -5.98 -16.60 4.16
CA GLN A 230 -6.55 -15.33 4.60
C GLN A 230 -5.48 -14.34 5.07
N VAL A 231 -4.45 -14.84 5.77
CA VAL A 231 -3.30 -14.04 6.16
C VAL A 231 -2.57 -13.56 4.90
N LEU A 232 -2.17 -14.46 4.00
CA LEU A 232 -1.53 -14.11 2.72
C LEU A 232 -2.35 -13.10 1.91
N ALA A 233 -3.68 -13.26 1.84
CA ALA A 233 -4.59 -12.34 1.16
C ALA A 233 -4.56 -10.93 1.72
N ARG A 234 -4.51 -10.82 3.04
CA ARG A 234 -4.41 -9.52 3.70
C ARG A 234 -3.04 -8.91 3.54
N LEU A 235 -1.99 -9.72 3.65
CA LEU A 235 -0.61 -9.26 3.45
C LEU A 235 -0.45 -8.60 2.09
N THR A 236 -0.91 -9.27 1.04
CA THR A 236 -1.00 -8.68 -0.30
C THR A 236 -1.74 -7.34 -0.29
N ARG A 237 -2.95 -7.27 0.29
CA ARG A 237 -3.78 -6.06 0.21
C ARG A 237 -3.18 -4.87 0.97
N GLU A 238 -2.64 -5.10 2.17
CA GLU A 238 -2.11 -4.04 3.02
C GLU A 238 -0.72 -3.57 2.59
N HIS A 239 0.07 -4.48 2.00
CA HIS A 239 1.45 -4.19 1.63
C HIS A 239 1.69 -3.85 0.17
N ALA A 240 0.67 -3.99 -0.71
CA ALA A 240 0.69 -3.43 -2.07
C ALA A 240 1.05 -1.92 -2.13
N VAL A 241 1.01 -1.22 -0.98
CA VAL A 241 1.37 0.21 -0.88
C VAL A 241 2.75 0.44 -0.22
N THR A 242 3.29 -0.50 0.56
CA THR A 242 4.39 -0.16 1.50
C THR A 242 5.54 -1.14 1.74
N LEU A 243 5.42 -2.48 1.71
CA LEU A 243 6.51 -3.34 2.26
C LEU A 243 6.71 -4.71 1.61
N LEU A 244 5.73 -5.22 0.88
CA LEU A 244 5.86 -6.43 0.09
C LEU A 244 5.67 -5.96 -1.33
N ASP A 245 6.72 -6.09 -2.13
CA ASP A 245 6.54 -6.14 -3.58
C ASP A 245 5.41 -7.15 -3.80
N ASP A 246 4.36 -6.79 -4.53
CA ASP A 246 3.22 -7.70 -4.78
C ASP A 246 3.74 -9.06 -5.31
N ASP A 247 4.91 -9.00 -5.97
CA ASP A 247 5.80 -10.06 -6.41
C ASP A 247 6.21 -11.07 -5.33
N ALA A 248 6.36 -10.71 -4.05
CA ALA A 248 6.84 -11.64 -3.02
C ALA A 248 5.78 -12.68 -2.62
N ALA A 249 4.52 -12.29 -2.46
CA ALA A 249 3.45 -13.26 -2.22
C ALA A 249 3.14 -14.05 -3.51
N ASP A 250 3.21 -13.38 -4.66
CA ASP A 250 3.02 -14.02 -5.96
C ASP A 250 4.10 -15.04 -6.29
N ALA A 251 5.37 -14.75 -6.01
CA ALA A 251 6.50 -15.64 -6.24
C ALA A 251 6.38 -16.97 -5.47
N VAL A 252 5.54 -17.02 -4.43
CA VAL A 252 5.31 -18.22 -3.63
C VAL A 252 4.01 -18.90 -4.03
N VAL A 253 2.90 -18.16 -4.00
CA VAL A 253 1.57 -18.73 -4.19
C VAL A 253 1.39 -19.15 -5.64
N ARG A 254 1.88 -18.36 -6.61
CA ARG A 254 1.68 -18.65 -8.04
C ARG A 254 2.37 -19.96 -8.46
N PRO A 255 3.67 -20.21 -8.16
CA PRO A 255 4.29 -21.50 -8.47
C PRO A 255 3.62 -22.69 -7.80
N LEU A 256 3.14 -22.53 -6.55
CA LEU A 256 2.36 -23.57 -5.87
C LEU A 256 1.08 -23.90 -6.63
N LEU A 257 0.33 -22.88 -7.08
CA LEU A 257 -0.89 -23.07 -7.87
C LEU A 257 -0.61 -23.77 -9.21
N HIS A 258 0.36 -23.30 -10.00
CA HIS A 258 0.67 -23.89 -11.31
C HIS A 258 1.29 -25.30 -11.22
N SER A 259 2.02 -25.61 -10.15
CA SER A 259 2.62 -26.95 -10.00
C SER A 259 1.62 -27.98 -9.49
N THR A 260 0.54 -27.56 -8.82
CA THR A 260 -0.45 -28.46 -8.19
C THR A 260 -1.79 -28.47 -8.90
N VAL A 261 -2.64 -27.46 -8.67
CA VAL A 261 -4.04 -27.40 -9.14
C VAL A 261 -4.17 -26.90 -10.58
N LYS A 262 -3.22 -26.10 -11.08
CA LYS A 262 -3.22 -25.56 -12.46
C LYS A 262 -4.54 -24.85 -12.79
N ALA A 263 -4.94 -24.84 -14.06
CA ALA A 263 -6.26 -24.45 -14.51
C ALA A 263 -7.27 -25.62 -14.56
N ASP A 264 -7.11 -26.65 -13.71
CA ASP A 264 -8.03 -27.79 -13.67
C ASP A 264 -9.30 -27.45 -12.85
N PRO A 265 -10.47 -27.28 -13.49
CA PRO A 265 -11.68 -26.86 -12.78
C PRO A 265 -12.16 -27.89 -11.74
N TYR A 266 -11.84 -29.18 -11.90
CA TYR A 266 -12.21 -30.21 -10.95
C TYR A 266 -11.36 -30.16 -9.67
N ALA A 267 -10.08 -29.86 -9.80
CA ALA A 267 -9.17 -29.62 -8.67
C ALA A 267 -9.56 -28.34 -7.92
N TRP A 268 -9.94 -27.27 -8.62
CA TRP A 268 -10.42 -26.04 -7.98
C TRP A 268 -11.74 -26.22 -7.24
N ALA A 269 -12.69 -26.98 -7.80
CA ALA A 269 -13.92 -27.31 -7.11
C ALA A 269 -13.63 -28.12 -5.83
N ARG A 270 -12.70 -29.08 -5.89
CA ARG A 270 -12.25 -29.83 -4.71
C ARG A 270 -11.57 -28.94 -3.68
N LEU A 271 -10.73 -28.00 -4.11
CA LEU A 271 -10.06 -27.05 -3.23
C LEU A 271 -11.08 -26.17 -2.48
N ALA A 272 -12.15 -25.74 -3.15
CA ALA A 272 -13.23 -24.97 -2.53
C ALA A 272 -13.89 -25.70 -1.34
N ASP A 273 -14.03 -27.04 -1.43
CA ASP A 273 -14.55 -27.89 -0.36
C ASP A 273 -13.51 -28.13 0.76
N LEU A 274 -12.26 -28.40 0.38
CA LEU A 274 -11.18 -28.75 1.30
C LEU A 274 -10.66 -27.56 2.10
N LEU A 275 -10.61 -26.37 1.51
CA LEU A 275 -9.91 -25.22 2.11
C LEU A 275 -10.48 -24.87 3.50
N GLY A 276 -11.80 -25.01 3.70
CA GLY A 276 -12.46 -24.75 4.99
C GLY A 276 -12.49 -25.92 5.97
N THR A 277 -11.94 -27.08 5.62
CA THR A 277 -11.95 -28.31 6.43
C THR A 277 -10.56 -28.92 6.64
N THR A 278 -9.55 -28.44 5.93
CA THR A 278 -8.18 -28.94 6.02
C THR A 278 -7.43 -28.26 7.17
N ASP A 279 -7.12 -29.05 8.22
CA ASP A 279 -6.27 -28.61 9.35
C ASP A 279 -4.78 -28.48 8.96
N GLY A 280 -4.43 -28.94 7.77
CA GLY A 280 -3.10 -28.86 7.17
C GLY A 280 -2.72 -27.47 6.66
N THR A 281 -1.59 -27.41 5.96
CA THR A 281 -1.02 -26.20 5.36
C THR A 281 -1.62 -25.90 3.99
N LEU A 282 -1.34 -24.74 3.40
CA LEU A 282 -1.84 -24.41 2.06
C LEU A 282 -1.32 -25.40 0.98
N PRO A 283 -0.02 -25.74 0.91
CA PRO A 283 0.48 -26.78 -0.01
C PRO A 283 -0.19 -28.14 0.19
N GLU A 284 -0.45 -28.55 1.43
CA GLU A 284 -1.14 -29.80 1.73
C GLU A 284 -2.58 -29.80 1.18
N ALA A 285 -3.32 -28.71 1.34
CA ALA A 285 -4.67 -28.56 0.80
C ALA A 285 -4.69 -28.58 -0.75
N LEU A 286 -3.74 -27.87 -1.38
CA LEU A 286 -3.58 -27.86 -2.85
C LEU A 286 -3.23 -29.25 -3.40
N ALA A 287 -2.28 -29.95 -2.78
CA ALA A 287 -1.89 -31.29 -3.17
C ALA A 287 -3.00 -32.33 -2.93
N ALA A 288 -3.81 -32.16 -1.89
CA ALA A 288 -5.00 -32.99 -1.68
C ALA A 288 -6.05 -32.75 -2.78
N ALA A 289 -6.31 -31.49 -3.12
CA ALA A 289 -7.26 -31.12 -4.17
C ALA A 289 -6.87 -31.66 -5.55
N ALA A 290 -5.57 -31.63 -5.89
CA ALA A 290 -5.05 -32.12 -7.15
C ALA A 290 -5.04 -33.67 -7.26
N ARG A 291 -4.92 -34.39 -6.13
CA ARG A 291 -4.90 -35.87 -6.13
C ARG A 291 -6.29 -36.51 -6.24
N ASP A 292 -7.30 -35.83 -5.72
CA ASP A 292 -8.67 -36.35 -5.63
C ASP A 292 -9.68 -35.30 -6.16
N PRO A 293 -9.61 -34.97 -7.47
CA PRO A 293 -10.47 -33.98 -8.08
C PRO A 293 -11.94 -34.43 -8.03
N LEU A 294 -12.87 -33.47 -7.91
CA LEU A 294 -14.30 -33.79 -7.90
C LEU A 294 -14.76 -34.31 -9.28
N PRO A 295 -15.87 -35.07 -9.35
CA PRO A 295 -16.45 -35.46 -10.63
C PRO A 295 -17.16 -34.30 -11.35
N THR A 296 -17.45 -33.21 -10.64
CA THR A 296 -18.11 -32.01 -11.17
C THR A 296 -17.15 -30.83 -11.19
N ALA A 297 -17.10 -30.12 -12.33
CA ALA A 297 -16.24 -28.96 -12.50
C ALA A 297 -16.79 -27.67 -11.85
N GLN A 298 -18.02 -27.67 -11.33
CA GLN A 298 -18.64 -26.44 -10.81
C GLN A 298 -17.96 -25.95 -9.52
N ILE A 299 -17.38 -24.76 -9.55
CA ILE A 299 -16.67 -24.13 -8.43
C ILE A 299 -17.63 -23.19 -7.69
N SER A 300 -18.19 -23.68 -6.57
CA SER A 300 -19.15 -22.95 -5.74
C SER A 300 -18.73 -22.99 -4.25
N PRO A 301 -17.73 -22.19 -3.83
CA PRO A 301 -17.23 -22.21 -2.47
C PRO A 301 -18.29 -21.76 -1.45
N PRO A 302 -18.32 -22.38 -0.26
CA PRO A 302 -19.07 -21.85 0.87
C PRO A 302 -18.70 -20.38 1.16
N PRO A 303 -19.63 -19.53 1.64
CA PRO A 303 -19.36 -18.11 1.89
C PRO A 303 -18.12 -17.85 2.76
N ARG A 304 -17.81 -18.75 3.70
CA ARG A 304 -16.63 -18.64 4.58
C ARG A 304 -15.29 -18.83 3.87
N VAL A 305 -15.27 -19.61 2.80
CA VAL A 305 -14.05 -19.96 2.03
C VAL A 305 -13.86 -18.99 0.86
N ARG A 306 -14.95 -18.40 0.35
CA ARG A 306 -14.96 -17.57 -0.85
C ARG A 306 -13.87 -16.48 -0.87
N PRO A 307 -13.63 -15.67 0.18
CA PRO A 307 -12.58 -14.65 0.12
C PRO A 307 -11.17 -15.23 -0.09
N ALA A 308 -10.88 -16.38 0.53
CA ALA A 308 -9.61 -17.07 0.39
C ALA A 308 -9.47 -17.69 -1.01
N LEU A 309 -10.55 -18.31 -1.53
CA LEU A 309 -10.54 -18.85 -2.89
C LEU A 309 -10.36 -17.74 -3.95
N LEU A 310 -11.05 -16.61 -3.80
CA LEU A 310 -10.90 -15.45 -4.69
C LEU A 310 -9.49 -14.88 -4.67
N TYR A 311 -8.83 -14.89 -3.50
CA TYR A 311 -7.42 -14.51 -3.41
C TYR A 311 -6.54 -15.43 -4.25
N LEU A 312 -6.69 -16.75 -4.11
CA LEU A 312 -5.90 -17.71 -4.89
C LEU A 312 -6.18 -17.61 -6.40
N LEU A 313 -7.45 -17.50 -6.80
CA LEU A 313 -7.84 -17.34 -8.21
C LEU A 313 -7.21 -16.10 -8.84
N ARG A 314 -7.06 -15.01 -8.09
CA ARG A 314 -6.44 -13.76 -8.58
C ARG A 314 -4.93 -13.86 -8.80
N ARG A 315 -4.28 -14.92 -8.31
CA ARG A 315 -2.84 -15.14 -8.51
C ARG A 315 -2.51 -16.09 -9.65
N LEU A 316 -3.53 -16.66 -10.28
CA LEU A 316 -3.37 -17.35 -11.55
C LEU A 316 -3.09 -16.34 -12.67
N ASP A 317 -2.39 -16.80 -13.70
CA ASP A 317 -2.26 -16.04 -14.93
C ASP A 317 -3.61 -15.91 -15.63
N ALA A 318 -3.73 -14.89 -16.49
CA ALA A 318 -4.94 -14.54 -17.19
C ALA A 318 -5.58 -15.71 -17.98
N ASP A 319 -4.75 -16.50 -18.66
CA ASP A 319 -5.19 -17.64 -19.46
C ASP A 319 -5.78 -18.75 -18.57
N ASP A 320 -5.16 -19.02 -17.43
CA ASP A 320 -5.62 -20.01 -16.46
C ASP A 320 -6.95 -19.60 -15.82
N VAL A 321 -7.09 -18.32 -15.44
CA VAL A 321 -8.39 -17.79 -14.98
C VAL A 321 -9.44 -17.97 -16.08
N GLY A 322 -9.11 -17.63 -17.33
CA GLY A 322 -9.99 -17.76 -18.49
C GLY A 322 -10.54 -19.18 -18.68
N VAL A 323 -9.72 -20.21 -18.43
CA VAL A 323 -10.15 -21.63 -18.46
C VAL A 323 -11.12 -21.95 -17.33
N LEU A 324 -10.93 -21.38 -16.14
CA LEU A 324 -11.78 -21.64 -14.97
C LEU A 324 -13.10 -20.85 -15.01
N LEU A 325 -13.14 -19.71 -15.70
CA LEU A 325 -14.28 -18.80 -15.73
C LEU A 325 -15.64 -19.47 -16.04
N PRO A 326 -15.78 -20.35 -17.05
CA PRO A 326 -17.05 -21.04 -17.34
C PRO A 326 -17.52 -21.99 -16.23
N HIS A 327 -16.65 -22.33 -15.29
CA HIS A 327 -16.89 -23.27 -14.20
C HIS A 327 -17.17 -22.58 -12.86
N LEU A 328 -16.95 -21.27 -12.76
CA LEU A 328 -17.24 -20.51 -11.55
C LEU A 328 -18.76 -20.30 -11.40
N ALA A 329 -19.26 -20.40 -10.18
CA ALA A 329 -20.59 -19.86 -9.87
C ALA A 329 -20.65 -18.34 -10.16
N GLU A 330 -21.81 -17.86 -10.60
CA GLU A 330 -22.02 -16.46 -11.02
C GLU A 330 -21.53 -15.45 -9.97
N GLU A 331 -21.83 -15.72 -8.69
CA GLU A 331 -21.44 -14.84 -7.59
C GLU A 331 -19.91 -14.79 -7.41
N VAL A 332 -19.21 -15.89 -7.68
CA VAL A 332 -17.74 -15.97 -7.58
C VAL A 332 -17.11 -15.21 -8.75
N ALA A 333 -17.61 -15.43 -9.96
CA ALA A 333 -17.16 -14.70 -11.15
C ALA A 333 -17.36 -13.18 -10.97
N ALA A 334 -18.52 -12.78 -10.45
CA ALA A 334 -18.77 -11.41 -10.08
C ALA A 334 -17.76 -10.92 -9.03
N ASP A 335 -17.54 -11.66 -7.94
CA ASP A 335 -16.64 -11.25 -6.86
C ASP A 335 -15.16 -11.16 -7.29
N LEU A 336 -14.73 -11.86 -8.34
CA LEU A 336 -13.38 -11.69 -8.91
C LEU A 336 -13.15 -10.25 -9.41
N ILE A 337 -14.20 -9.59 -9.90
CA ILE A 337 -14.17 -8.21 -10.42
C ILE A 337 -14.50 -7.18 -9.32
N SER A 338 -14.35 -7.55 -8.04
CA SER A 338 -14.56 -6.60 -6.94
C SER A 338 -13.33 -5.74 -6.66
N GLY A 339 -13.52 -4.41 -6.63
CA GLY A 339 -12.63 -3.47 -5.96
C GLY A 339 -11.46 -2.91 -6.79
N ASN A 340 -10.33 -2.68 -6.11
CA ASN A 340 -9.14 -2.00 -6.65
C ASN A 340 -8.18 -2.95 -7.42
N VAL A 341 -8.72 -3.96 -8.11
CA VAL A 341 -7.89 -4.96 -8.83
C VAL A 341 -8.17 -4.87 -10.33
N ALA A 342 -7.15 -5.02 -11.17
CA ALA A 342 -7.35 -5.04 -12.62
C ALA A 342 -8.34 -6.16 -13.03
N ILE A 343 -9.14 -5.90 -14.06
CA ILE A 343 -10.09 -6.88 -14.60
C ILE A 343 -9.28 -8.01 -15.25
N PRO A 344 -9.49 -9.30 -14.87
CA PRO A 344 -8.81 -10.41 -15.50
C PRO A 344 -9.05 -10.43 -17.02
N PRO A 345 -8.04 -10.70 -17.85
CA PRO A 345 -8.27 -10.92 -19.28
C PRO A 345 -9.22 -12.10 -19.52
N GLY A 346 -9.97 -12.08 -20.62
CA GLY A 346 -11.00 -13.10 -20.91
C GLY A 346 -12.33 -12.87 -20.18
N MET A 347 -12.38 -12.04 -19.12
CA MET A 347 -13.61 -11.80 -18.36
C MET A 347 -14.71 -11.12 -19.19
N LEU A 348 -14.33 -10.22 -20.10
CA LEU A 348 -15.28 -9.56 -20.99
C LEU A 348 -15.84 -10.55 -22.03
N GLU A 349 -14.97 -11.41 -22.57
CA GLU A 349 -15.32 -12.49 -23.50
C GLU A 349 -16.23 -13.51 -22.82
N LEU A 350 -15.96 -13.88 -21.57
CA LEU A 350 -16.83 -14.75 -20.79
C LEU A 350 -18.22 -14.13 -20.68
N ALA A 351 -18.30 -12.91 -20.14
CA ALA A 351 -19.56 -12.20 -19.91
C ALA A 351 -20.38 -12.06 -21.20
N HIS A 352 -19.70 -11.89 -22.34
CA HIS A 352 -20.32 -11.91 -23.65
C HIS A 352 -20.85 -13.29 -24.04
N SER A 353 -19.99 -14.32 -23.95
CA SER A 353 -20.31 -15.69 -24.37
C SER A 353 -21.43 -16.34 -23.55
N THR A 354 -21.52 -16.01 -22.25
CA THR A 354 -22.56 -16.50 -21.34
C THR A 354 -23.85 -15.69 -21.43
N GLY A 355 -23.80 -14.50 -22.05
CA GLY A 355 -24.91 -13.54 -22.04
C GLY A 355 -25.18 -12.94 -20.66
N ASP A 356 -24.24 -13.03 -19.72
CA ASP A 356 -24.40 -12.54 -18.35
C ASP A 356 -24.31 -11.00 -18.31
N ARG A 357 -25.49 -10.38 -18.35
CA ARG A 357 -25.62 -8.92 -18.26
C ARG A 357 -25.21 -8.37 -16.90
N ALA A 358 -25.34 -9.11 -15.81
CA ALA A 358 -24.95 -8.64 -14.49
C ALA A 358 -23.42 -8.51 -14.41
N LEU A 359 -22.71 -9.51 -14.95
CA LEU A 359 -21.26 -9.48 -15.08
C LEU A 359 -20.78 -8.34 -15.98
N LEU A 360 -21.38 -8.18 -17.17
CA LEU A 360 -21.07 -7.06 -18.07
C LEU A 360 -21.26 -5.69 -17.40
N ARG A 361 -22.34 -5.49 -16.62
CA ARG A 361 -22.56 -4.25 -15.86
C ARG A 361 -21.45 -4.01 -14.85
N LYS A 362 -21.04 -5.05 -14.13
CA LYS A 362 -19.96 -4.96 -13.14
C LYS A 362 -18.64 -4.55 -13.80
N ILE A 363 -18.29 -5.19 -14.92
CA ILE A 363 -17.12 -4.84 -15.75
C ILE A 363 -17.22 -3.38 -16.24
N ALA A 364 -18.36 -2.96 -16.79
CA ALA A 364 -18.56 -1.61 -17.33
C ALA A 364 -18.41 -0.52 -16.26
N SER A 365 -18.80 -0.80 -15.02
CA SER A 365 -18.66 0.10 -13.86
C SER A 365 -17.29 0.07 -13.19
N HIS A 366 -16.38 -0.79 -13.64
CA HIS A 366 -15.15 -1.08 -12.91
C HIS A 366 -14.12 0.05 -13.03
N GLN A 367 -13.46 0.40 -11.92
CA GLN A 367 -12.50 1.52 -11.86
C GLN A 367 -11.17 1.27 -12.59
N HIS A 368 -10.91 0.03 -13.01
CA HIS A 368 -9.73 -0.36 -13.78
C HIS A 368 -10.10 -0.79 -15.22
N LEU A 369 -11.29 -0.40 -15.69
CA LEU A 369 -11.75 -0.70 -17.04
C LEU A 369 -10.93 0.05 -18.08
N ARG A 370 -10.17 -0.65 -18.91
CA ARG A 370 -9.34 0.00 -19.93
C ARG A 370 -10.18 0.55 -21.08
N ASP A 371 -9.67 1.59 -21.75
CA ASP A 371 -10.33 2.22 -22.91
C ASP A 371 -10.69 1.21 -24.01
N GLU A 372 -9.83 0.23 -24.28
CA GLU A 372 -10.10 -0.84 -25.25
C GLU A 372 -11.30 -1.69 -24.84
N GLN A 373 -11.37 -2.10 -23.58
CA GLN A 373 -12.48 -2.90 -23.04
C GLN A 373 -13.78 -2.08 -23.04
N ALA A 374 -13.71 -0.79 -22.69
CA ALA A 374 -14.84 0.11 -22.73
C ALA A 374 -15.41 0.27 -24.14
N ARG A 375 -14.56 0.42 -25.17
CA ARG A 375 -14.99 0.46 -26.57
C ARG A 375 -15.61 -0.86 -27.03
N ARG A 376 -15.10 -2.00 -26.55
CA ARG A 376 -15.71 -3.31 -26.83
C ARG A 376 -17.09 -3.45 -26.18
N ILE A 377 -17.27 -2.92 -24.96
CA ILE A 377 -18.59 -2.85 -24.32
C ILE A 377 -19.52 -1.90 -25.09
N GLN A 378 -19.02 -0.74 -25.51
CA GLN A 378 -19.77 0.22 -26.32
C GLN A 378 -20.18 -0.36 -27.68
N ALA A 379 -19.39 -1.28 -28.24
CA ALA A 379 -19.72 -2.00 -29.48
C ALA A 379 -20.93 -2.93 -29.36
N TYR A 380 -21.44 -3.21 -28.15
CA TYR A 380 -22.74 -3.86 -27.98
C TYR A 380 -23.93 -2.93 -28.29
N GLU A 381 -23.66 -1.63 -28.38
CA GLU A 381 -24.63 -0.62 -28.80
C GLU A 381 -25.91 -0.61 -27.94
N ASP A 382 -25.71 -0.87 -26.65
CA ASP A 382 -26.75 -0.94 -25.65
C ASP A 382 -26.75 0.35 -24.80
N ALA A 383 -27.88 1.06 -24.83
CA ALA A 383 -28.07 2.31 -24.10
C ALA A 383 -27.79 2.19 -22.58
N GLU A 384 -27.98 1.00 -22.00
CA GLU A 384 -27.63 0.76 -20.60
C GLU A 384 -26.13 0.87 -20.35
N PHE A 385 -25.31 0.27 -21.21
CA PHE A 385 -23.85 0.31 -21.04
C PHE A 385 -23.29 1.68 -21.37
N ASP A 386 -23.85 2.40 -22.35
CA ASP A 386 -23.50 3.81 -22.59
C ASP A 386 -23.71 4.66 -21.34
N ARG A 387 -24.83 4.46 -20.62
CA ARG A 387 -25.06 5.11 -19.32
C ARG A 387 -23.99 4.70 -18.30
N ILE A 388 -23.69 3.41 -18.13
CA ILE A 388 -22.70 3.00 -17.13
C ILE A 388 -21.31 3.60 -17.44
N LEU A 389 -20.88 3.53 -18.70
CA LEU A 389 -19.59 4.05 -19.14
C LEU A 389 -19.51 5.58 -18.95
N ALA A 390 -20.56 6.33 -19.30
CA ALA A 390 -20.60 7.78 -19.14
C ALA A 390 -20.31 8.26 -17.70
N TRP A 391 -20.72 7.47 -16.68
CA TRP A 391 -20.49 7.78 -15.26
C TRP A 391 -19.27 7.08 -14.65
N ASN A 392 -18.57 6.21 -15.37
CA ASN A 392 -17.37 5.53 -14.86
C ASN A 392 -16.13 6.45 -14.92
N LYS A 393 -15.99 7.34 -13.93
CA LYS A 393 -14.91 8.34 -13.90
C LYS A 393 -13.53 7.76 -13.64
N ALA A 394 -13.45 6.62 -12.95
CA ALA A 394 -12.19 6.05 -12.52
C ALA A 394 -11.63 5.06 -13.55
N GLY A 395 -12.50 4.35 -14.27
CA GLY A 395 -12.12 3.35 -15.26
C GLY A 395 -11.60 3.95 -16.55
N ILE A 396 -12.38 4.83 -17.18
CA ILE A 396 -12.18 5.17 -18.60
C ILE A 396 -11.70 6.61 -18.81
N SER A 397 -10.97 6.84 -19.89
CA SER A 397 -10.48 8.17 -20.23
C SER A 397 -11.60 9.13 -20.66
N SER A 398 -11.31 10.44 -20.60
CA SER A 398 -12.16 11.47 -21.21
C SER A 398 -12.28 11.33 -22.73
N ALA A 399 -11.44 10.53 -23.40
CA ALA A 399 -11.62 10.23 -24.83
C ALA A 399 -12.79 9.27 -25.06
N VAL A 400 -12.84 8.15 -24.34
CA VAL A 400 -13.95 7.18 -24.46
C VAL A 400 -15.27 7.80 -24.00
N ARG A 401 -15.27 8.60 -22.93
CA ARG A 401 -16.49 9.33 -22.51
C ARG A 401 -17.01 10.27 -23.60
N ARG A 402 -16.11 10.97 -24.33
CA ARG A 402 -16.49 11.79 -25.48
C ARG A 402 -17.11 10.96 -26.59
N GLU A 403 -16.56 9.78 -26.88
CA GLU A 403 -17.12 8.85 -27.88
C GLU A 403 -18.55 8.42 -27.49
N VAL A 404 -18.79 8.10 -26.21
CA VAL A 404 -20.12 7.77 -25.66
C VAL A 404 -21.09 8.95 -25.80
N PHE A 405 -20.71 10.16 -25.37
CA PHE A 405 -21.59 11.33 -25.52
C PHE A 405 -21.79 11.75 -26.99
N ALA A 406 -20.82 11.50 -27.86
CA ALA A 406 -20.95 11.71 -29.30
C ALA A 406 -21.88 10.67 -29.96
N GLY A 407 -22.28 9.62 -29.24
CA GLY A 407 -23.02 8.48 -29.80
C GLY A 407 -22.23 7.77 -30.89
N GLN A 408 -20.89 7.86 -30.87
CA GLN A 408 -20.05 7.32 -31.92
C GLN A 408 -19.93 5.80 -31.74
N SER A 409 -20.49 5.03 -32.67
CA SER A 409 -20.36 3.57 -32.65
C SER A 409 -18.91 3.18 -33.03
N PRO A 410 -18.21 2.40 -32.18
CA PRO A 410 -16.84 1.95 -32.49
C PRO A 410 -16.77 1.05 -33.72
N THR A 411 -17.84 0.32 -34.03
CA THR A 411 -17.91 -0.68 -35.10
C THR A 411 -18.27 -0.05 -36.45
N SER A 412 -19.27 0.83 -36.47
CA SER A 412 -19.76 1.43 -37.70
C SER A 412 -19.16 2.80 -38.02
N GLY A 413 -18.58 3.48 -37.02
CA GLY A 413 -18.19 4.89 -37.12
C GLY A 413 -19.38 5.86 -37.25
N VAL A 414 -20.61 5.34 -37.37
CA VAL A 414 -21.83 6.13 -37.49
C VAL A 414 -22.20 6.69 -36.12
N ARG A 415 -22.56 7.98 -36.10
CA ARG A 415 -23.10 8.62 -34.91
C ARG A 415 -24.57 8.26 -34.74
N ARG A 416 -24.92 7.87 -33.53
CA ARG A 416 -26.28 7.55 -33.11
C ARG A 416 -26.83 8.66 -32.22
N PRO A 417 -28.16 8.84 -32.20
CA PRO A 417 -28.78 9.65 -31.18
C PRO A 417 -28.37 9.13 -29.79
N MET A 418 -27.93 10.04 -28.91
CA MET A 418 -27.68 9.71 -27.51
C MET A 418 -28.98 9.24 -26.85
N ASP A 419 -28.87 8.24 -25.98
CA ASP A 419 -29.97 7.79 -25.15
C ASP A 419 -30.64 8.98 -24.42
N PRO A 420 -31.97 9.18 -24.57
CA PRO A 420 -32.63 10.34 -23.99
C PRO A 420 -32.50 10.45 -22.46
N GLN A 421 -32.42 9.32 -21.75
CA GLN A 421 -32.25 9.31 -20.29
C GLN A 421 -30.82 9.72 -19.89
N LEU A 422 -29.81 9.22 -20.60
CA LEU A 422 -28.43 9.69 -20.50
C LEU A 422 -28.36 11.20 -20.70
N ARG A 423 -28.93 11.70 -21.80
CA ARG A 423 -28.96 13.13 -22.13
C ARG A 423 -29.60 13.96 -21.03
N GLN A 424 -30.80 13.58 -20.59
CA GLN A 424 -31.53 14.31 -19.55
C GLN A 424 -30.73 14.36 -18.25
N ARG A 425 -30.18 13.23 -17.80
CA ARG A 425 -29.40 13.17 -16.56
C ARG A 425 -28.13 14.01 -16.62
N VAL A 426 -27.44 14.09 -17.76
CA VAL A 426 -26.27 14.95 -17.92
C VAL A 426 -26.65 16.44 -17.87
N VAL A 427 -27.78 16.81 -18.46
CA VAL A 427 -28.31 18.18 -18.42
C VAL A 427 -28.70 18.57 -16.98
N ASP A 428 -29.31 17.65 -16.24
CA ASP A 428 -29.73 17.89 -14.85
C ASP A 428 -28.55 17.90 -13.86
N GLU A 429 -27.49 17.13 -14.13
CA GLU A 429 -26.35 16.93 -13.22
C GLU A 429 -24.96 17.14 -13.88
N PRO A 430 -24.69 18.26 -14.58
CA PRO A 430 -23.48 18.43 -15.39
C PRO A 430 -22.19 18.45 -14.55
N LYS A 431 -22.28 18.87 -13.28
CA LYS A 431 -21.14 18.99 -12.34
C LYS A 431 -20.36 17.69 -12.11
N HIS A 432 -20.91 16.54 -12.48
CA HIS A 432 -20.24 15.26 -12.33
C HIS A 432 -19.39 14.87 -13.54
N ILE A 433 -19.43 15.61 -14.64
CA ILE A 433 -18.68 15.31 -15.86
C ILE A 433 -17.82 16.52 -16.21
N GLU A 434 -16.61 16.27 -16.72
CA GLU A 434 -15.74 17.35 -17.20
C GLU A 434 -16.46 18.12 -18.31
N ALA A 435 -16.60 19.44 -18.16
CA ALA A 435 -17.27 20.29 -19.15
C ALA A 435 -16.66 20.15 -20.57
N THR A 436 -15.34 19.97 -20.64
CA THR A 436 -14.62 19.71 -21.88
C THR A 436 -15.01 18.39 -22.54
N THR A 437 -15.46 17.39 -21.79
CA THR A 437 -15.97 16.14 -22.35
C THR A 437 -17.35 16.34 -22.98
N LEU A 438 -18.21 17.14 -22.34
CA LEU A 438 -19.57 17.41 -22.83
C LEU A 438 -19.59 18.31 -24.07
N VAL A 439 -18.71 19.30 -24.13
CA VAL A 439 -18.68 20.27 -25.24
C VAL A 439 -18.32 19.62 -26.59
N PHE A 440 -17.63 18.48 -26.59
CA PHE A 440 -17.31 17.73 -27.82
C PHE A 440 -18.33 16.63 -28.16
N SER A 441 -19.47 16.55 -27.47
CA SER A 441 -20.52 15.55 -27.76
C SER A 441 -21.26 15.80 -29.08
N GLY A 442 -21.21 17.04 -29.57
CA GLY A 442 -22.04 17.51 -30.69
C GLY A 442 -23.54 17.61 -30.36
N ASP A 443 -23.98 17.26 -29.15
CA ASP A 443 -25.38 17.44 -28.73
C ASP A 443 -25.62 18.91 -28.33
N PRO A 444 -26.53 19.65 -29.00
CA PRO A 444 -26.71 21.08 -28.74
C PRO A 444 -27.02 21.42 -27.29
N ALA A 445 -27.79 20.57 -26.59
CA ALA A 445 -28.14 20.83 -25.19
C ALA A 445 -26.91 20.70 -24.30
N LEU A 446 -26.12 19.63 -24.47
CA LEU A 446 -24.90 19.44 -23.70
C LEU A 446 -23.85 20.51 -23.99
N VAL A 447 -23.72 20.93 -25.25
CA VAL A 447 -22.79 22.00 -25.64
C VAL A 447 -23.20 23.32 -24.98
N ARG A 448 -24.47 23.74 -25.07
CA ARG A 448 -24.96 24.98 -24.42
C ARG A 448 -24.76 24.95 -22.90
N THR A 449 -24.99 23.81 -22.26
CA THR A 449 -24.80 23.65 -20.81
C THR A 449 -23.32 23.72 -20.40
N ALA A 450 -22.42 23.09 -21.16
CA ALA A 450 -21.02 22.92 -20.74
C ALA A 450 -20.06 23.99 -21.25
N LEU A 451 -20.36 24.65 -22.37
CA LEU A 451 -19.47 25.62 -23.00
C LEU A 451 -19.13 26.82 -22.09
N PRO A 452 -20.06 27.42 -21.32
CA PRO A 452 -19.74 28.54 -20.40
C PRO A 452 -18.72 28.17 -19.31
N GLU A 453 -18.66 26.90 -18.91
CA GLU A 453 -17.73 26.40 -17.89
C GLU A 453 -16.31 26.15 -18.46
N CYS A 454 -16.16 26.15 -19.79
CA CYS A 454 -14.91 25.85 -20.47
C CYS A 454 -14.01 27.08 -20.62
N ARG A 455 -13.23 27.40 -19.57
CA ARG A 455 -12.37 28.62 -19.53
C ARG A 455 -11.18 28.65 -20.51
N LYS A 456 -10.81 27.54 -21.15
CA LYS A 456 -9.52 27.40 -21.87
C LYS A 456 -9.62 26.68 -23.22
N LEU A 457 -10.73 26.82 -23.95
CA LEU A 457 -10.80 26.29 -25.32
C LEU A 457 -10.00 27.18 -26.27
N ARG A 458 -9.13 26.58 -27.08
CA ARG A 458 -8.44 27.30 -28.15
C ARG A 458 -9.42 27.56 -29.28
N ARG A 459 -9.07 28.49 -30.18
CA ARG A 459 -9.84 28.78 -31.39
C ARG A 459 -10.20 27.51 -32.18
N ILE A 460 -9.24 26.59 -32.34
CA ILE A 460 -9.44 25.34 -33.06
C ILE A 460 -10.40 24.39 -32.33
N ASP A 461 -10.35 24.36 -31.00
CA ASP A 461 -11.25 23.51 -30.21
C ASP A 461 -12.70 23.98 -30.35
N LEU A 462 -12.93 25.31 -30.39
CA LEU A 462 -14.25 25.90 -30.63
C LEU A 462 -14.78 25.60 -32.05
N VAL A 463 -13.89 25.60 -33.05
CA VAL A 463 -14.25 25.18 -34.41
C VAL A 463 -14.70 23.71 -34.37
N ASP A 464 -13.92 22.81 -33.76
CA ASP A 464 -14.27 21.39 -33.64
C ASP A 464 -15.60 21.14 -32.90
N VAL A 465 -15.94 21.95 -31.90
CA VAL A 465 -17.24 21.90 -31.20
C VAL A 465 -18.38 22.20 -32.17
N VAL A 466 -18.32 23.34 -32.88
CA VAL A 466 -19.35 23.75 -33.85
C VAL A 466 -19.50 22.72 -34.95
N LEU A 467 -18.37 22.31 -35.48
CA LEU A 467 -18.25 21.26 -36.46
C LEU A 467 -18.93 19.97 -35.97
N SER A 468 -18.71 19.56 -34.72
CA SER A 468 -19.33 18.34 -34.16
C SER A 468 -20.85 18.46 -34.00
N VAL A 469 -21.36 19.65 -33.68
CA VAL A 469 -22.80 19.95 -33.64
C VAL A 469 -23.40 19.83 -35.05
N TRP A 470 -22.76 20.44 -36.05
CA TRP A 470 -23.23 20.38 -37.43
C TRP A 470 -23.35 18.94 -37.93
N GLU A 471 -22.32 18.11 -37.74
CA GLU A 471 -22.35 16.69 -38.13
C GLU A 471 -23.52 15.91 -37.53
N ARG A 472 -23.97 16.31 -36.33
CA ARG A 472 -24.97 15.57 -35.58
C ARG A 472 -26.39 16.01 -35.88
N VAL A 473 -26.62 17.32 -35.94
CA VAL A 473 -27.98 17.90 -35.98
C VAL A 473 -28.19 18.90 -37.12
N GLY A 474 -27.15 19.21 -37.89
CA GLY A 474 -27.23 20.12 -39.03
C GLY A 474 -26.86 21.58 -38.73
N PRO A 475 -26.84 22.42 -39.78
CA PRO A 475 -26.37 23.81 -39.72
C PRO A 475 -27.28 24.74 -38.88
N GLU A 476 -28.58 24.47 -38.82
CA GLU A 476 -29.54 25.33 -38.09
C GLU A 476 -29.27 25.34 -36.58
N GLU A 477 -28.99 24.18 -35.99
CA GLU A 477 -28.68 24.07 -34.56
C GLU A 477 -27.32 24.67 -34.19
N VAL A 478 -26.38 24.73 -35.15
CA VAL A 478 -25.10 25.42 -34.94
C VAL A 478 -25.32 26.89 -34.64
N ALA A 479 -26.16 27.56 -35.43
CA ALA A 479 -26.49 28.98 -35.20
C ALA A 479 -27.09 29.16 -33.79
N GLY A 480 -28.03 28.28 -33.41
CA GLY A 480 -28.63 28.31 -32.07
C GLY A 480 -27.64 28.03 -30.91
N VAL A 481 -26.53 27.31 -31.13
CA VAL A 481 -25.47 27.14 -30.13
C VAL A 481 -24.58 28.38 -30.06
N VAL A 482 -24.19 28.95 -31.20
CA VAL A 482 -23.34 30.14 -31.27
C VAL A 482 -24.05 31.37 -30.68
N ASP A 483 -25.34 31.52 -30.96
CA ASP A 483 -26.16 32.63 -30.47
C ASP A 483 -26.49 32.52 -28.99
N ALA A 484 -26.57 31.30 -28.45
CA ALA A 484 -26.84 31.08 -27.03
C ALA A 484 -25.65 31.40 -26.12
N VAL A 485 -24.41 31.35 -26.64
CA VAL A 485 -23.18 31.55 -25.86
C VAL A 485 -22.19 32.45 -26.63
N PRO A 486 -22.58 33.70 -26.99
CA PRO A 486 -21.81 34.55 -27.90
C PRO A 486 -20.42 34.92 -27.38
N GLU A 487 -20.23 34.93 -26.06
CA GLU A 487 -18.95 35.21 -25.38
C GLU A 487 -17.92 34.08 -25.56
N ALA A 488 -18.36 32.84 -25.77
CA ALA A 488 -17.48 31.70 -25.96
C ALA A 488 -16.86 31.66 -27.37
N PHE A 489 -17.44 32.37 -28.35
CA PHE A 489 -17.01 32.35 -29.75
C PHE A 489 -16.39 33.69 -30.20
N PRO A 490 -15.05 33.77 -30.32
CA PRO A 490 -14.38 34.93 -30.90
C PRO A 490 -14.93 35.24 -32.30
N LYS A 491 -14.91 36.52 -32.71
CA LYS A 491 -15.38 36.97 -34.04
C LYS A 491 -14.78 36.15 -35.19
N ALA A 492 -13.51 35.74 -35.05
CA ALA A 492 -12.81 34.95 -36.05
C ALA A 492 -13.28 33.48 -36.14
N VAL A 493 -13.90 32.92 -35.09
CA VAL A 493 -14.59 31.61 -35.16
C VAL A 493 -15.96 31.81 -35.79
N ARG A 494 -16.73 32.80 -35.32
CA ARG A 494 -18.05 33.12 -35.87
C ARG A 494 -18.02 33.34 -37.37
N SER A 495 -17.08 34.15 -37.87
CA SER A 495 -16.92 34.38 -39.31
C SER A 495 -16.66 33.10 -40.12
N VAL A 496 -15.95 32.11 -39.57
CA VAL A 496 -15.72 30.81 -40.23
C VAL A 496 -17.00 29.98 -40.25
N VAL A 497 -17.76 30.02 -39.16
CA VAL A 497 -19.04 29.33 -39.04
C VAL A 497 -20.05 29.95 -39.99
N ASP A 498 -20.20 31.27 -39.99
CA ASP A 498 -21.13 32.01 -40.86
C ASP A 498 -20.83 31.76 -42.34
N GLU A 499 -19.55 31.80 -42.74
CA GLU A 499 -19.10 31.48 -44.10
C GLU A 499 -19.50 30.06 -44.51
N ALA A 500 -19.30 29.09 -43.61
CA ALA A 500 -19.63 27.70 -43.90
C ALA A 500 -21.15 27.46 -43.94
N LEU A 501 -21.92 28.06 -43.02
CA LEU A 501 -23.38 27.95 -42.95
C LEU A 501 -24.05 28.60 -44.18
N ALA A 502 -23.52 29.73 -44.67
CA ALA A 502 -24.05 30.42 -45.86
C ALA A 502 -23.98 29.56 -47.14
N ASN A 503 -23.03 28.62 -47.21
CA ASN A 503 -22.85 27.76 -48.37
C ASN A 503 -23.85 26.60 -48.42
N GLY A 504 -24.56 26.28 -47.32
CA GLY A 504 -25.73 25.37 -47.25
C GLY A 504 -25.55 23.92 -47.75
N SER A 505 -24.42 23.60 -48.37
CA SER A 505 -24.15 22.34 -49.04
C SER A 505 -23.59 21.31 -48.05
N PRO A 506 -23.97 20.02 -48.14
CA PRO A 506 -23.29 18.93 -47.44
C PRO A 506 -21.76 18.93 -47.67
N ASP A 507 -21.31 19.40 -48.85
CA ASP A 507 -19.89 19.50 -49.18
C ASP A 507 -19.18 20.53 -48.30
N ALA A 508 -19.86 21.59 -47.85
CA ALA A 508 -19.29 22.63 -47.00
C ALA A 508 -18.82 22.07 -45.64
N LEU A 509 -19.51 21.05 -45.10
CA LEU A 509 -19.09 20.35 -43.89
C LEU A 509 -17.80 19.56 -44.12
N THR A 510 -17.72 18.86 -45.25
CA THR A 510 -16.56 18.05 -45.65
C THR A 510 -15.35 18.94 -45.93
N GLU A 511 -15.55 20.06 -46.64
CA GLU A 511 -14.51 21.07 -46.90
C GLU A 511 -14.04 21.73 -45.60
N ALA A 512 -14.96 22.09 -44.71
CA ALA A 512 -14.60 22.63 -43.40
C ALA A 512 -13.80 21.61 -42.59
N ARG A 513 -14.18 20.33 -42.61
CA ARG A 513 -13.36 19.24 -42.03
C ARG A 513 -11.99 19.20 -42.68
N ALA A 514 -11.88 19.09 -43.99
CA ALA A 514 -10.59 19.02 -44.67
C ALA A 514 -9.70 20.25 -44.38
N ARG A 515 -10.29 21.45 -44.24
CA ARG A 515 -9.58 22.69 -43.88
C ARG A 515 -9.03 22.68 -42.46
N PHE A 516 -9.72 22.03 -41.52
CA PHE A 516 -9.37 22.02 -40.10
C PHE A 516 -8.83 20.67 -39.60
N ASP A 517 -8.90 19.61 -40.42
CA ASP A 517 -8.36 18.29 -40.18
C ASP A 517 -6.84 18.33 -40.34
N ARG A 518 -6.13 17.91 -39.30
CA ARG A 518 -4.67 17.82 -39.28
C ARG A 518 -4.19 16.40 -38.98
N GLY A 519 -5.04 15.40 -39.16
CA GLY A 519 -4.80 14.04 -38.68
C GLY A 519 -5.03 13.90 -37.18
N ARG A 520 -5.04 12.66 -36.66
CA ARG A 520 -5.13 12.36 -35.22
C ARG A 520 -4.13 13.24 -34.47
N ARG A 521 -4.66 14.19 -33.70
CA ARG A 521 -3.89 15.14 -32.88
C ARG A 521 -2.70 14.43 -32.23
N GLY A 522 -1.48 14.76 -32.64
CA GLY A 522 -0.32 14.56 -31.76
C GLY A 522 -0.60 15.29 -30.43
N PRO A 523 -0.12 14.77 -29.29
CA PRO A 523 -0.40 15.34 -27.98
C PRO A 523 -0.11 16.85 -27.98
N ALA A 524 -1.11 17.64 -27.57
CA ALA A 524 -1.12 19.08 -27.70
C ALA A 524 -0.18 19.75 -26.67
N LYS A 525 1.14 19.74 -26.92
CA LYS A 525 2.12 20.71 -26.37
C LYS A 525 3.53 20.39 -26.90
N PRO A 526 4.37 21.39 -27.25
CA PRO A 526 5.80 21.25 -26.94
C PRO A 526 5.87 20.99 -25.42
N PRO A 527 6.64 20.00 -24.93
CA PRO A 527 6.64 19.66 -23.51
C PRO A 527 6.82 20.95 -22.71
N ALA A 528 5.96 21.15 -21.71
CA ALA A 528 6.22 22.15 -20.69
C ALA A 528 7.68 21.94 -20.20
N ALA A 529 8.34 22.99 -19.68
CA ALA A 529 9.61 22.81 -18.99
C ALA A 529 9.51 21.52 -18.16
N ARG A 530 10.35 20.52 -18.49
CA ARG A 530 10.22 19.14 -18.00
C ARG A 530 9.85 19.24 -16.54
N GLU A 531 8.65 18.78 -16.21
CA GLU A 531 8.24 18.85 -14.81
C GLU A 531 9.23 17.93 -14.06
N PRO A 532 9.56 18.19 -12.78
CA PRO A 532 10.60 17.44 -12.09
C PRO A 532 10.44 15.92 -12.19
N TRP A 533 9.20 15.42 -12.34
CA TRP A 533 8.87 14.02 -12.56
C TRP A 533 9.29 13.43 -13.92
N ASP A 534 9.58 14.26 -14.92
CA ASP A 534 10.07 13.85 -16.24
C ASP A 534 11.60 13.63 -16.25
N LEU A 535 12.30 14.03 -15.18
CA LEU A 535 13.74 13.77 -15.02
C LEU A 535 13.97 12.38 -14.39
N PRO A 536 15.04 11.67 -14.79
CA PRO A 536 15.53 10.50 -14.05
C PRO A 536 15.70 10.83 -12.57
N ALA A 537 15.39 9.88 -11.67
CA ALA A 537 15.33 10.12 -10.24
C ALA A 537 16.62 10.76 -9.67
N ALA A 538 17.79 10.35 -10.15
CA ALA A 538 19.08 10.89 -9.69
C ALA A 538 19.28 12.35 -10.10
N GLU A 539 18.88 12.73 -11.31
CA GLU A 539 18.95 14.11 -11.80
C GLU A 539 17.97 15.01 -11.02
N ARG A 540 16.77 14.49 -10.76
CA ARG A 540 15.75 15.17 -9.96
C ARG A 540 16.23 15.50 -8.54
N ILE A 541 16.86 14.57 -7.83
CA ILE A 541 17.39 14.83 -6.47
C ILE A 541 18.56 15.83 -6.49
N ARG A 542 19.41 15.79 -7.53
CA ARG A 542 20.48 16.80 -7.66
C ARG A 542 19.90 18.18 -7.85
N GLU A 543 18.87 18.34 -8.67
CA GLU A 543 18.28 19.65 -8.97
C GLU A 543 17.34 20.17 -7.88
N HIS A 544 16.69 19.27 -7.13
CA HIS A 544 15.67 19.61 -6.15
C HIS A 544 15.95 18.96 -4.79
N PRO A 545 16.02 19.73 -3.69
CA PRO A 545 16.15 19.16 -2.36
C PRO A 545 14.95 18.27 -2.03
N LEU A 546 15.22 17.17 -1.34
CA LEU A 546 14.23 16.29 -0.77
C LEU A 546 13.33 17.09 0.19
N PRO A 547 12.00 16.97 0.04
CA PRO A 547 11.08 17.57 0.99
C PRO A 547 11.28 16.91 2.37
N ARG A 548 11.32 17.73 3.42
CA ARG A 548 11.47 17.24 4.82
C ARG A 548 10.31 16.33 5.24
N THR A 549 9.17 16.40 4.56
CA THR A 549 8.03 15.50 4.76
C THR A 549 7.42 15.06 3.42
N GLY A 550 7.10 13.76 3.28
CA GLY A 550 5.97 13.34 2.44
C GLY A 550 6.17 12.98 0.96
N TYR A 551 7.31 12.49 0.48
CA TYR A 551 7.38 11.92 -0.89
C TYR A 551 8.21 10.62 -0.96
N ASP A 552 7.55 9.48 -0.76
CA ASP A 552 8.17 8.15 -0.80
C ASP A 552 8.59 7.73 -2.22
N GLU A 553 7.90 8.22 -3.25
CA GLU A 553 8.17 7.82 -4.65
C GLU A 553 9.53 8.28 -5.17
N TRP A 554 10.02 9.44 -4.70
CA TRP A 554 11.29 10.00 -5.18
C TRP A 554 12.48 9.20 -4.65
N THR A 555 12.41 8.82 -3.38
CA THR A 555 13.51 8.14 -2.70
C THR A 555 13.48 6.63 -2.94
N ARG A 556 12.32 6.02 -3.21
CA ARG A 556 12.22 4.58 -3.54
C ARG A 556 12.85 4.24 -4.89
N ALA A 557 12.85 5.18 -5.83
CA ALA A 557 13.39 4.96 -7.17
C ALA A 557 14.94 5.02 -7.22
N LEU A 558 15.62 5.28 -6.10
CA LEU A 558 17.07 5.38 -6.05
C LEU A 558 17.70 4.34 -5.14
N PRO A 559 18.87 3.81 -5.53
CA PRO A 559 19.65 2.97 -4.64
C PRO A 559 20.13 3.78 -3.42
N PRO A 560 20.27 3.17 -2.23
CA PRO A 560 20.72 3.87 -1.02
C PRO A 560 22.04 4.63 -1.18
N GLU A 561 22.95 4.14 -2.02
CA GLU A 561 24.23 4.77 -2.35
C GLU A 561 24.04 6.17 -2.94
N ASP A 562 23.16 6.29 -3.94
CA ASP A 562 22.88 7.58 -4.57
C ASP A 562 22.22 8.52 -3.56
N LEU A 563 21.29 8.04 -2.73
CA LEU A 563 20.67 8.86 -1.70
C LEU A 563 21.69 9.41 -0.69
N VAL A 564 22.65 8.60 -0.24
CA VAL A 564 23.72 9.05 0.66
C VAL A 564 24.61 10.09 -0.01
N GLN A 565 24.98 9.87 -1.28
CA GLN A 565 25.95 10.73 -1.98
C GLN A 565 25.38 12.07 -2.44
N ILE A 566 24.17 12.08 -3.03
CA ILE A 566 23.61 13.27 -3.68
C ILE A 566 22.36 13.83 -3.01
N GLY A 567 21.78 13.10 -2.06
CA GLY A 567 20.57 13.52 -1.36
C GLY A 567 20.83 14.72 -0.44
N ARG A 568 19.88 15.65 -0.42
CA ARG A 568 19.88 16.84 0.45
C ARG A 568 18.44 17.25 0.77
N PRO A 569 18.13 17.82 1.95
CA PRO A 569 19.02 18.03 3.09
C PRO A 569 19.31 16.72 3.84
N ALA A 570 20.44 16.65 4.56
CA ALA A 570 20.93 15.46 5.25
C ALA A 570 19.89 14.77 6.15
N VAL A 571 19.07 15.55 6.85
CA VAL A 571 17.97 15.01 7.69
C VAL A 571 16.92 14.26 6.86
N ALA A 572 16.54 14.78 5.69
CA ALA A 572 15.56 14.14 4.82
C ALA A 572 16.12 12.84 4.21
N VAL A 573 17.44 12.81 3.94
CA VAL A 573 18.13 11.60 3.50
C VAL A 573 18.08 10.52 4.58
N LEU A 574 18.40 10.83 5.84
CA LEU A 574 18.33 9.84 6.93
C LEU A 574 16.91 9.32 7.15
N GLU A 575 15.90 10.18 7.02
CA GLU A 575 14.51 9.72 7.08
C GLU A 575 14.15 8.78 5.93
N ALA A 576 14.62 9.08 4.71
CA ALA A 576 14.42 8.22 3.54
C ALA A 576 15.13 6.87 3.72
N LEU A 577 16.40 6.86 4.16
CA LEU A 577 17.16 5.65 4.44
C LEU A 577 16.53 4.81 5.57
N ARG A 578 15.95 5.47 6.58
CA ARG A 578 15.19 4.77 7.64
C ARG A 578 13.95 4.07 7.08
N ARG A 579 13.31 4.62 6.04
CA ARG A 579 12.20 3.96 5.34
C ARG A 579 12.70 2.77 4.53
N HIS A 580 13.77 2.94 3.75
CA HIS A 580 14.44 1.82 3.05
C HIS A 580 14.80 0.65 3.98
N CYS A 581 15.24 0.93 5.22
CA CYS A 581 15.50 -0.11 6.21
C CYS A 581 14.24 -0.89 6.64
N ARG A 582 13.07 -0.23 6.68
CA ARG A 582 11.80 -0.89 6.98
C ARG A 582 11.35 -1.77 5.82
N ASP A 583 11.65 -1.34 4.60
CA ASP A 583 11.29 -2.00 3.35
C ASP A 583 12.23 -3.21 3.04
N GLY A 584 12.99 -3.69 4.03
CA GLY A 584 13.84 -4.89 3.91
C GLY A 584 15.29 -4.64 3.47
N ALA A 585 15.63 -3.42 3.02
CA ALA A 585 16.99 -3.08 2.57
C ALA A 585 17.97 -2.76 3.73
N GLY A 586 17.62 -3.13 4.97
CA GLY A 586 18.34 -2.74 6.19
C GLY A 586 19.86 -2.99 6.16
N PRO A 587 20.33 -4.22 5.88
CA PRO A 587 21.77 -4.51 5.85
C PRO A 587 22.52 -3.69 4.80
N HIS A 588 21.95 -3.54 3.60
CA HIS A 588 22.54 -2.79 2.50
C HIS A 588 22.67 -1.31 2.84
N VAL A 589 21.58 -0.69 3.32
CA VAL A 589 21.56 0.71 3.76
C VAL A 589 22.59 0.97 4.85
N ARG A 590 22.75 0.07 5.82
CA ARG A 590 23.73 0.23 6.90
C ARG A 590 25.16 0.13 6.39
N ALA A 591 25.45 -0.78 5.45
CA ALA A 591 26.76 -0.83 4.79
C ALA A 591 27.06 0.46 4.03
N THR A 592 26.09 0.99 3.26
CA THR A 592 26.23 2.27 2.56
C THR A 592 26.51 3.43 3.52
N ILE A 593 25.79 3.50 4.65
CA ILE A 593 26.01 4.50 5.69
C ILE A 593 27.41 4.36 6.30
N ALA A 594 27.82 3.13 6.56
CA ALA A 594 29.13 2.84 7.13
C ALA A 594 30.25 3.42 6.27
N ASP A 595 30.17 3.24 4.95
CA ASP A 595 31.20 3.69 4.03
C ASP A 595 31.10 5.19 3.70
N GLY A 596 29.88 5.69 3.48
CA GLY A 596 29.65 7.08 3.06
C GLY A 596 29.64 8.12 4.18
N VAL A 597 29.36 7.71 5.42
CA VAL A 597 29.16 8.64 6.56
C VAL A 597 30.08 8.30 7.73
N LEU A 598 30.18 7.03 8.12
CA LEU A 598 30.93 6.67 9.33
C LEU A 598 32.45 6.75 9.13
N VAL A 599 32.96 6.33 7.97
CA VAL A 599 34.40 6.46 7.66
C VAL A 599 34.87 7.93 7.71
N PRO A 600 34.18 8.89 7.07
CA PRO A 600 34.55 10.30 7.19
C PRO A 600 34.36 10.89 8.59
N LEU A 601 33.30 10.49 9.31
CA LEU A 601 32.99 11.03 10.64
C LEU A 601 33.96 10.52 11.72
N GLY A 602 34.48 9.30 11.54
CA GLY A 602 35.38 8.65 12.48
C GLY A 602 34.68 8.19 13.77
N THR A 603 35.50 7.92 14.78
CA THR A 603 35.09 7.29 16.04
C THR A 603 35.08 8.25 17.23
N ASP A 604 35.40 9.54 16.99
CA ASP A 604 35.45 10.57 18.03
C ASP A 604 34.03 10.93 18.51
N PRO A 605 33.68 10.67 19.78
CA PRO A 605 32.35 10.97 20.31
C PRO A 605 31.96 12.46 20.21
N GLU A 606 32.91 13.39 20.21
CA GLU A 606 32.63 14.82 20.03
C GLU A 606 32.23 15.15 18.59
N ALA A 607 32.80 14.47 17.59
CA ALA A 607 32.41 14.67 16.20
C ALA A 607 30.96 14.23 15.98
N TRP A 608 30.55 13.13 16.62
CA TRP A 608 29.17 12.65 16.62
C TRP A 608 28.21 13.60 17.34
N ALA A 609 28.63 14.21 18.45
CA ALA A 609 27.86 15.22 19.13
C ALA A 609 27.59 16.44 18.24
N VAL A 610 28.61 16.93 17.54
CA VAL A 610 28.49 18.04 16.58
C VAL A 610 27.60 17.63 15.40
N PHE A 611 27.75 16.41 14.88
CA PHE A 611 26.91 15.86 13.81
C PHE A 611 25.43 15.92 14.19
N ALA A 612 25.09 15.40 15.36
CA ALA A 612 23.71 15.40 15.85
C ALA A 612 23.15 16.82 16.03
N GLN A 613 23.96 17.77 16.52
CA GLN A 613 23.54 19.16 16.67
C GLN A 613 23.28 19.87 15.33
N LEU A 614 24.11 19.61 14.32
CA LEU A 614 24.00 20.29 13.01
C LEU A 614 22.96 19.65 12.10
N LEU A 615 22.66 18.35 12.25
CA LEU A 615 21.82 17.59 11.32
C LEU A 615 20.46 18.24 10.98
N PRO A 616 19.66 18.77 11.95
CA PRO A 616 18.31 19.29 11.65
C PRO A 616 18.27 20.44 10.65
N ASP A 617 19.35 21.23 10.59
CA ASP A 617 19.44 22.47 9.81
C ASP A 617 20.51 22.40 8.70
N PHE A 618 21.16 21.24 8.51
CA PHE A 618 22.18 21.08 7.49
C PHE A 618 21.56 20.82 6.11
N GLU A 619 21.70 21.80 5.21
CA GLU A 619 21.12 21.76 3.86
C GLU A 619 21.94 20.95 2.84
N GLY A 620 23.16 20.51 3.20
CA GLY A 620 24.00 19.66 2.36
C GLY A 620 23.68 18.17 2.48
N SER A 621 24.56 17.35 1.90
CA SER A 621 24.51 15.88 1.93
C SER A 621 25.08 15.30 3.24
N LEU A 622 24.86 13.98 3.46
CA LEU A 622 25.40 13.30 4.65
C LEU A 622 26.94 13.24 4.68
N PRO A 623 27.66 12.95 3.57
CA PRO A 623 29.12 12.98 3.55
C PRO A 623 29.69 14.38 3.83
N GLU A 624 29.05 15.43 3.29
CA GLU A 624 29.46 16.82 3.56
C GLU A 624 29.31 17.16 5.04
N LEU A 625 28.18 16.78 5.66
CA LEU A 625 27.98 16.95 7.10
C LEU A 625 29.03 16.21 7.92
N ALA A 626 29.30 14.94 7.59
CA ALA A 626 30.30 14.13 8.27
C ALA A 626 31.71 14.77 8.20
N ALA A 627 32.11 15.25 7.03
CA ALA A 627 33.40 15.92 6.83
C ALA A 627 33.51 17.23 7.64
N VAL A 628 32.45 18.03 7.69
CA VAL A 628 32.40 19.26 8.50
C VAL A 628 32.57 18.95 9.98
N CYS A 629 31.89 17.90 10.48
CA CYS A 629 31.97 17.50 11.87
C CYS A 629 33.35 16.94 12.26
N ALA A 630 33.95 16.10 11.42
CA ALA A 630 35.31 15.58 11.64
C ALA A 630 36.35 16.72 11.68
N ALA A 631 36.25 17.68 10.76
CA ALA A 631 37.15 18.83 10.73
C ALA A 631 36.98 19.77 11.95
N ALA A 632 35.77 19.86 12.51
CA ALA A 632 35.51 20.72 13.66
C ALA A 632 36.24 20.27 14.94
N VAL A 633 36.48 18.95 15.09
CA VAL A 633 37.11 18.37 16.27
C VAL A 633 38.63 18.27 16.12
N HIS A 634 39.15 18.13 14.90
CA HIS A 634 40.58 18.04 14.61
C HIS A 634 41.31 19.38 14.44
N ARG A 635 40.93 20.44 15.17
CA ARG A 635 41.71 21.68 15.11
C ARG A 635 43.13 21.42 15.62
N PRO A 636 44.18 21.63 14.81
CA PRO A 636 45.55 21.51 15.30
C PRO A 636 45.75 22.55 16.39
N GLU A 637 46.25 22.11 17.55
CA GLU A 637 46.67 22.98 18.65
C GLU A 637 47.77 23.96 18.24
#